data_AF-A0A7X7MY19-F1
#
_entry.id   AF-A0A7X7MY19-F1
#
_cell.length_a   1.000
_cell.length_b   1.000
_cell.length_c   1.000
_cell.angle_alpha   90.00
_cell.angle_beta   90.00
_cell.angle_gamma   90.00
#
_symmetry.space_group_name_H-M   'P 1'
#
loop_
_entity.id
_entity.type
_entity.pdbx_description
1 polymer ?
#
loop_
_entity_poly.entity_id
_entity_poly.type
_entity_poly.pdbx_seq_one_letter_code
_entity_poly.pdbx_strand_id
1 'polypeptide(L)'
;SQFLTSKYSLQYAVLSDLGIDSDLDQSALNLLNRIASNRDSKAYLGYPVRIYTVYGKGGIAYQKIAPVFLFPVEYTGGHVEISWLPSINMEVLKGFCDSNSDSLAVELVNLENELGMNTLDADIEVDELVLRLKEIRQWDWSERIDPYNIPCNTNLEELSNGIYNRPIIIEAARERYTQGLETELMTLANMPEDNYKGTALYSWVKNRMANTQQNEIQPLLEVLPLNSEQALSVEKALRSELTIVTGPPGTGKSQVVTDLLVNIAWNGKSALFSSKNNKAVDVVDARVNGLCKRPVLLRIGSNQYASRLAEIIEGLLNARPTAADRSDMLYYSREYNALLAERDKLYNDKNSIVAARNALNELEQKYCLIREFTEQCFDSISSRDISKVEEAALAFTTAYHKTRKEKQNFFVKLFWPGVKTKRIVACEKAADYYNTYAGRYALAAASSDLSEDEVEQLEANAIAFEKVLAIAAEYKVSLEKFKSYESLESIDKKLANNKGALAVIAHKLWDKWLTTQAVSFSASERQEMSNFVAAMKLAGDIDLSANPELKKQYSQMSKQMTKYLQCWAVTSLSAKSRIPFEAGVFDYVIIDEASQCDIASILPLLYRAKRAVIIGDPKQLSHISQLSKKQDLALLQKYHISPAWSYSANSLYALAAGKVAVEDIVQLKDHFRSCSDIIEFSNEVFYDGSLRTTTKYANLKTPAGEKPGIRWINVAGKIVRPNNGSAYNDEEVDAVVEELKRLITIGYVGSIGVTTPFRVQAE
;
A
#
# COMPACT_ATOMS: atom_id res chain seq x y z
N SER A 1 -19.70 23.08 -9.72
CA SER A 1 -19.58 23.90 -10.95
C SER A 1 -19.30 25.32 -10.55
N GLN A 2 -18.32 25.93 -11.20
CA GLN A 2 -17.82 27.30 -10.98
C GLN A 2 -18.91 28.41 -11.08
N PHE A 3 -20.15 28.05 -11.45
CA PHE A 3 -21.23 28.96 -11.81
C PHE A 3 -22.37 29.05 -10.77
N LEU A 4 -22.27 28.40 -9.59
CA LEU A 4 -23.43 28.20 -8.71
C LEU A 4 -23.60 29.17 -7.52
N THR A 5 -22.86 30.28 -7.42
CA THR A 5 -23.02 31.18 -6.25
C THR A 5 -23.37 32.63 -6.53
N SER A 6 -23.47 33.08 -7.78
CA SER A 6 -24.07 34.40 -8.04
C SER A 6 -25.60 34.29 -8.03
N LYS A 7 -26.23 34.83 -6.97
CA LYS A 7 -27.64 35.21 -7.02
C LYS A 7 -27.79 36.39 -7.99
N TYR A 8 -28.21 36.08 -9.21
CA TYR A 8 -28.96 36.97 -10.13
C TYR A 8 -28.21 38.01 -10.98
N SER A 9 -26.89 37.98 -11.08
CA SER A 9 -26.17 38.61 -12.21
C SER A 9 -24.73 38.11 -12.22
N LEU A 10 -24.28 37.45 -13.28
CA LEU A 10 -22.83 37.31 -13.50
C LEU A 10 -22.28 38.73 -13.71
N GLN A 11 -21.27 39.14 -12.96
CA GLN A 11 -20.52 40.33 -13.35
C GLN A 11 -19.68 39.94 -14.56
N TYR A 12 -20.12 40.38 -15.73
CA TYR A 12 -19.41 40.16 -16.99
C TYR A 12 -19.18 41.49 -17.69
N ALA A 13 -18.16 41.54 -18.54
CA ALA A 13 -17.92 42.62 -19.48
C ALA A 13 -17.89 42.03 -20.89
N VAL A 14 -18.65 42.60 -21.82
CA VAL A 14 -18.60 42.20 -23.24
C VAL A 14 -17.36 42.84 -23.86
N LEU A 15 -16.61 42.06 -24.64
CA LEU A 15 -15.46 42.57 -25.38
C LEU A 15 -15.84 42.86 -26.82
N SER A 16 -15.09 43.79 -27.41
CA SER A 16 -15.20 44.16 -28.83
C SER A 16 -14.43 43.20 -29.76
N ASP A 17 -13.42 42.50 -29.23
CA ASP A 17 -12.65 41.44 -29.90
C ASP A 17 -12.35 40.29 -28.90
N LEU A 18 -11.71 39.21 -29.35
CA LEU A 18 -11.16 38.17 -28.47
C LEU A 18 -9.95 38.67 -27.65
N GLY A 19 -9.26 39.71 -28.12
CA GLY A 19 -8.26 40.45 -27.36
C GLY A 19 -8.89 41.45 -26.39
N ILE A 20 -8.11 41.94 -25.43
CA ILE A 20 -8.53 43.08 -24.59
C ILE A 20 -7.78 44.31 -25.05
N ASP A 21 -8.50 45.26 -25.66
CA ASP A 21 -7.96 46.55 -26.06
C ASP A 21 -8.20 47.57 -24.93
N SER A 22 -7.13 48.28 -24.53
CA SER A 22 -7.20 49.27 -23.44
C SER A 22 -8.10 50.46 -23.74
N ASP A 23 -8.30 50.80 -25.01
CA ASP A 23 -9.09 51.96 -25.43
C ASP A 23 -10.58 51.60 -25.63
N LEU A 24 -10.88 50.36 -26.02
CA LEU A 24 -12.24 49.91 -26.34
C LEU A 24 -12.91 49.15 -25.19
N ASP A 25 -12.14 48.44 -24.35
CA ASP A 25 -12.68 47.50 -23.35
C ASP A 25 -12.46 47.99 -21.89
N GLN A 26 -12.68 49.28 -21.63
CA GLN A 26 -12.52 49.86 -20.27
C GLN A 26 -13.38 49.16 -19.20
N SER A 27 -14.56 48.66 -19.56
CA SER A 27 -15.43 47.90 -18.67
C SER A 27 -14.80 46.57 -18.23
N ALA A 28 -14.10 45.88 -19.15
CA ALA A 28 -13.39 44.65 -18.89
C ALA A 28 -12.14 44.88 -18.03
N LEU A 29 -11.37 45.94 -18.30
CA LEU A 29 -10.22 46.31 -17.45
C LEU A 29 -10.63 46.68 -16.03
N ASN A 30 -11.76 47.37 -15.85
CA ASN A 30 -12.31 47.66 -14.52
C ASN A 30 -12.75 46.39 -13.78
N LEU A 31 -13.34 45.43 -14.49
CA LEU A 31 -13.70 44.13 -13.94
C LEU A 31 -12.45 43.33 -13.56
N LEU A 32 -11.42 43.27 -14.41
CA LEU A 32 -10.16 42.59 -14.13
C LEU A 32 -9.41 43.19 -12.94
N ASN A 33 -9.39 44.52 -12.79
CA ASN A 33 -8.84 45.19 -11.60
C ASN A 33 -9.57 44.78 -10.32
N ARG A 34 -10.91 44.71 -10.37
CA ARG A 34 -11.73 44.25 -9.24
C ARG A 34 -11.46 42.78 -8.92
N ILE A 35 -11.38 41.92 -9.92
CA ILE A 35 -11.07 40.50 -9.75
C ILE A 35 -9.66 40.32 -9.16
N ALA A 36 -8.66 41.06 -9.66
CA ALA A 36 -7.30 41.02 -9.14
C ALA A 36 -7.20 41.48 -7.67
N SER A 37 -8.10 42.36 -7.23
CA SER A 37 -8.20 42.75 -5.82
C SER A 37 -8.87 41.69 -4.92
N ASN A 38 -9.60 40.73 -5.50
CA ASN A 38 -10.31 39.66 -4.80
C ASN A 38 -9.55 38.33 -4.89
N ARG A 39 -8.99 37.87 -3.76
CA ARG A 39 -8.20 36.62 -3.69
C ARG A 39 -8.99 35.35 -4.02
N ASP A 40 -10.31 35.39 -3.92
CA ASP A 40 -11.18 34.21 -4.06
C ASP A 40 -11.76 34.03 -5.47
N SER A 41 -11.37 34.89 -6.40
CA SER A 41 -11.88 34.91 -7.76
C SER A 41 -10.79 34.65 -8.80
N LYS A 42 -11.18 34.15 -9.97
CA LYS A 42 -10.36 34.07 -11.18
C LYS A 42 -11.11 34.72 -12.34
N ALA A 43 -10.35 35.31 -13.25
CA ALA A 43 -10.88 35.88 -14.47
C ALA A 43 -10.79 34.85 -15.60
N TYR A 44 -11.82 34.80 -16.42
CA TYR A 44 -11.84 34.01 -17.65
C TYR A 44 -12.36 34.85 -18.80
N LEU A 45 -11.74 34.71 -19.97
CA LEU A 45 -12.32 35.06 -21.24
C LEU A 45 -13.22 33.91 -21.68
N GLY A 46 -14.48 34.21 -21.95
CA GLY A 46 -15.51 33.27 -22.31
C GLY A 46 -15.99 33.48 -23.74
N TYR A 47 -16.00 32.42 -24.57
CA TYR A 47 -16.41 32.50 -25.97
C TYR A 47 -16.74 31.11 -26.57
N PRO A 48 -17.68 30.97 -27.51
CA PRO A 48 -18.87 31.82 -27.72
C PRO A 48 -19.80 31.76 -26.51
N VAL A 49 -20.88 32.55 -26.48
CA VAL A 49 -21.76 32.66 -25.30
C VAL A 49 -23.12 32.05 -25.55
N ARG A 50 -23.56 31.16 -24.65
CA ARG A 50 -24.92 30.60 -24.62
C ARG A 50 -25.81 31.39 -23.68
N ILE A 51 -27.00 31.71 -24.14
CA ILE A 51 -28.06 32.40 -23.41
C ILE A 51 -29.23 31.43 -23.26
N TYR A 52 -29.73 31.23 -22.05
CA TYR A 52 -30.89 30.37 -21.82
C TYR A 52 -31.69 30.76 -20.57
N THR A 53 -32.99 30.46 -20.57
CA THR A 53 -33.89 30.80 -19.45
C THR A 53 -33.95 29.67 -18.43
N VAL A 54 -33.88 29.99 -17.14
CA VAL A 54 -34.07 29.08 -16.00
C VAL A 54 -35.16 29.57 -15.07
N TYR A 55 -35.90 28.65 -14.45
CA TYR A 55 -37.00 28.99 -13.55
C TYR A 55 -36.59 28.76 -12.09
N GLY A 56 -36.76 29.77 -11.25
CA GLY A 56 -36.47 29.68 -9.81
C GLY A 56 -37.56 28.94 -9.03
N LYS A 57 -37.32 28.70 -7.73
CA LYS A 57 -38.25 28.01 -6.79
C LYS A 57 -39.63 28.69 -6.59
N GLY A 58 -39.89 29.81 -7.26
CA GLY A 58 -41.18 30.51 -7.29
C GLY A 58 -41.74 30.73 -8.70
N GLY A 59 -41.24 30.02 -9.73
CA GLY A 59 -41.71 30.15 -11.12
C GLY A 59 -41.21 31.40 -11.86
N ILE A 60 -40.43 32.26 -11.20
CA ILE A 60 -39.81 33.43 -11.83
C ILE A 60 -38.74 32.97 -12.83
N ALA A 61 -38.83 33.44 -14.06
CA ALA A 61 -37.87 33.20 -15.13
C ALA A 61 -36.65 34.12 -14.97
N TYR A 62 -35.46 33.55 -15.11
CA TYR A 62 -34.19 34.26 -15.13
C TYR A 62 -33.40 33.87 -16.37
N GLN A 63 -32.77 34.85 -17.02
CA GLN A 63 -31.86 34.59 -18.13
C GLN A 63 -30.47 34.28 -17.57
N LYS A 64 -29.86 33.18 -18.04
CA LYS A 64 -28.49 32.80 -17.75
C LYS A 64 -27.63 33.01 -18.99
N ILE A 65 -26.43 33.52 -18.75
CA ILE A 65 -25.37 33.70 -19.75
C ILE A 65 -24.23 32.77 -19.36
N ALA A 66 -23.82 31.88 -20.25
CA ALA A 66 -22.75 30.92 -19.99
C ALA A 66 -21.85 30.79 -21.22
N PRO A 67 -20.56 31.15 -21.14
CA PRO A 67 -19.63 30.95 -22.25
C PRO A 67 -19.36 29.46 -22.44
N VAL A 68 -19.12 29.04 -23.68
CA VAL A 68 -18.86 27.65 -24.06
C VAL A 68 -17.42 27.26 -23.72
N PHE A 69 -16.44 28.02 -24.19
CA PHE A 69 -15.04 27.88 -23.79
C PHE A 69 -14.67 28.94 -22.76
N LEU A 70 -13.78 28.57 -21.85
CA LEU A 70 -13.21 29.40 -20.79
C LEU A 70 -11.70 29.40 -20.92
N PHE A 71 -11.16 30.56 -21.27
CA PHE A 71 -9.73 30.84 -21.40
C PHE A 71 -9.26 31.57 -20.14
N PRO A 72 -8.32 31.00 -19.37
CA PRO A 72 -7.80 31.66 -18.17
C PRO A 72 -7.16 33.01 -18.50
N VAL A 73 -7.45 34.03 -17.69
CA VAL A 73 -6.87 35.38 -17.83
C VAL A 73 -6.06 35.70 -16.59
N GLU A 74 -4.77 35.99 -16.78
CA GLU A 74 -3.90 36.55 -15.75
C GLU A 74 -3.80 38.07 -15.93
N TYR A 75 -4.01 38.80 -14.83
CA TYR A 75 -3.92 40.26 -14.83
C TYR A 75 -2.98 40.73 -13.73
N THR A 76 -1.81 41.24 -14.13
CA THR A 76 -0.74 41.62 -13.20
C THR A 76 -0.16 42.97 -13.58
N GLY A 77 -0.25 43.95 -12.69
CA GLY A 77 0.39 45.26 -12.88
C GLY A 77 -0.07 46.03 -14.13
N GLY A 78 -1.31 45.83 -14.59
CA GLY A 78 -1.83 46.46 -15.80
C GLY A 78 -1.69 45.62 -17.07
N HIS A 79 -0.93 44.52 -17.03
CA HIS A 79 -0.78 43.60 -18.15
C HIS A 79 -1.81 42.47 -18.09
N VAL A 80 -2.49 42.24 -19.22
CA VAL A 80 -3.41 41.12 -19.43
C VAL A 80 -2.69 40.05 -20.24
N GLU A 81 -2.68 38.82 -19.73
CA GLU A 81 -2.23 37.64 -20.47
C GLU A 81 -3.37 36.61 -20.52
N ILE A 82 -3.73 36.19 -21.74
CA ILE A 82 -4.77 35.18 -21.97
C ILE A 82 -4.07 33.85 -22.28
N SER A 83 -4.42 32.82 -21.52
CA SER A 83 -4.01 31.46 -21.86
C SER A 83 -4.97 30.88 -22.90
N TRP A 84 -4.48 30.70 -24.12
CA TRP A 84 -5.24 30.11 -25.25
C TRP A 84 -5.44 28.59 -25.15
N LEU A 85 -5.31 28.03 -23.95
CA LEU A 85 -5.68 26.65 -23.62
C LEU A 85 -7.07 26.68 -22.97
N PRO A 86 -8.16 26.53 -23.75
CA PRO A 86 -9.51 26.62 -23.20
C PRO A 86 -9.86 25.40 -22.35
N SER A 87 -10.74 25.64 -21.39
CA SER A 87 -11.55 24.59 -20.75
C SER A 87 -13.00 24.72 -21.20
N ILE A 88 -13.73 23.61 -21.30
CA ILE A 88 -15.15 23.65 -21.67
C ILE A 88 -15.99 23.93 -20.43
N ASN A 89 -16.92 24.87 -20.54
CA ASN A 89 -17.81 25.21 -19.45
C ASN A 89 -18.84 24.09 -19.20
N MET A 90 -18.67 23.37 -18.09
CA MET A 90 -19.60 22.30 -17.71
C MET A 90 -21.05 22.75 -17.51
N GLU A 91 -21.31 24.04 -17.22
CA GLU A 91 -22.68 24.54 -17.11
C GLU A 91 -23.40 24.55 -18.47
N VAL A 92 -22.66 24.79 -19.56
CA VAL A 92 -23.21 24.68 -20.92
C VAL A 92 -23.52 23.22 -21.22
N LEU A 93 -22.61 22.29 -20.89
CA LEU A 93 -22.81 20.85 -21.09
C LEU A 93 -24.02 20.31 -20.30
N LYS A 94 -24.19 20.73 -19.04
CA LYS A 94 -25.38 20.40 -18.23
C LYS A 94 -26.69 20.78 -18.87
N GLY A 95 -26.74 21.89 -19.61
CA GLY A 95 -27.95 22.30 -20.31
C GLY A 95 -28.27 21.46 -21.54
N PHE A 96 -27.40 20.52 -21.93
CA PHE A 96 -27.59 19.58 -23.03
C PHE A 96 -27.52 18.11 -22.58
N CYS A 97 -27.24 17.84 -21.31
CA CYS A 97 -27.08 16.51 -20.73
C CYS A 97 -27.95 16.36 -19.48
N ASP A 98 -28.65 15.23 -19.31
CA ASP A 98 -29.50 15.00 -18.14
C ASP A 98 -28.68 14.89 -16.83
N SER A 99 -29.26 15.42 -15.77
CA SER A 99 -28.62 15.95 -14.57
C SER A 99 -27.91 14.93 -13.67
N ASN A 100 -26.63 14.60 -13.93
CA ASN A 100 -25.72 14.00 -12.93
C ASN A 100 -24.22 14.27 -13.19
N SER A 101 -23.42 14.52 -12.14
CA SER A 101 -22.02 15.01 -12.21
C SER A 101 -21.02 14.07 -12.88
N ASP A 102 -21.20 12.76 -12.76
CA ASP A 102 -20.21 11.77 -13.22
C ASP A 102 -20.34 11.46 -14.73
N SER A 103 -21.56 11.54 -15.27
CA SER A 103 -21.84 11.44 -16.72
C SER A 103 -21.26 12.65 -17.48
N LEU A 104 -21.32 13.83 -16.86
CA LEU A 104 -20.79 15.06 -17.44
C LEU A 104 -19.26 15.03 -17.62
N ALA A 105 -18.52 14.38 -16.71
CA ALA A 105 -17.07 14.27 -16.82
C ALA A 105 -16.64 13.36 -17.98
N VAL A 106 -17.36 12.24 -18.19
CA VAL A 106 -17.11 11.34 -19.33
C VAL A 106 -17.46 12.03 -20.64
N GLU A 107 -18.60 12.72 -20.70
CA GLU A 107 -19.01 13.47 -21.88
C GLU A 107 -18.04 14.61 -22.21
N LEU A 108 -17.55 15.31 -21.18
CA LEU A 108 -16.50 16.33 -21.34
C LEU A 108 -15.26 15.74 -22.01
N VAL A 109 -14.76 14.60 -21.52
CA VAL A 109 -13.58 13.93 -22.08
C VAL A 109 -13.83 13.49 -23.53
N ASN A 110 -15.01 12.97 -23.84
CA ASN A 110 -15.38 12.60 -25.22
C ASN A 110 -15.39 13.82 -26.14
N LEU A 111 -16.02 14.91 -25.70
CA LEU A 111 -16.08 16.14 -26.47
C LEU A 111 -14.68 16.75 -26.70
N GLU A 112 -13.83 16.78 -25.68
CA GLU A 112 -12.44 17.25 -25.82
C GLU A 112 -11.65 16.41 -26.82
N ASN A 113 -11.88 15.09 -26.87
CA ASN A 113 -11.29 14.21 -27.87
C ASN A 113 -11.80 14.51 -29.28
N GLU A 114 -13.11 14.67 -29.45
CA GLU A 114 -13.74 14.95 -30.74
C GLU A 114 -13.31 16.32 -31.29
N LEU A 115 -13.15 17.32 -30.43
CA LEU A 115 -12.62 18.64 -30.80
C LEU A 115 -11.13 18.61 -31.16
N GLY A 116 -10.44 17.50 -30.89
CA GLY A 116 -9.00 17.35 -31.11
C GLY A 116 -8.17 18.21 -30.16
N MET A 117 -8.72 18.65 -29.03
CA MET A 117 -7.96 19.34 -27.97
C MET A 117 -6.79 18.48 -27.43
N ASN A 118 -6.77 17.18 -27.77
CA ASN A 118 -5.80 16.19 -27.33
C ASN A 118 -4.74 15.78 -28.38
N THR A 119 -4.67 16.38 -29.58
CA THR A 119 -3.67 16.02 -30.63
C THR A 119 -2.37 16.84 -30.56
N LEU A 120 -1.20 16.20 -30.56
CA LEU A 120 0.13 16.78 -30.23
C LEU A 120 0.61 17.97 -31.09
N ASP A 121 0.14 18.15 -32.32
CA ASP A 121 0.77 19.05 -33.32
C ASP A 121 -0.01 20.34 -33.64
N ALA A 122 -1.10 20.65 -32.95
CA ALA A 122 -1.89 21.85 -33.27
C ALA A 122 -1.99 22.81 -32.08
N ASP A 123 -1.40 24.00 -32.25
CA ASP A 123 -1.98 25.25 -31.77
C ASP A 123 -3.30 25.41 -32.52
N ILE A 124 -4.37 24.75 -32.04
CA ILE A 124 -5.68 24.85 -32.66
C ILE A 124 -6.18 26.26 -32.37
N GLU A 125 -6.30 27.07 -33.42
CA GLU A 125 -6.85 28.41 -33.32
C GLU A 125 -8.33 28.35 -32.86
N VAL A 126 -8.79 29.42 -32.22
CA VAL A 126 -10.13 29.46 -31.61
C VAL A 126 -11.24 29.27 -32.65
N ASP A 127 -11.02 29.71 -33.88
CA ASP A 127 -11.92 29.53 -35.02
C ASP A 127 -12.07 28.04 -35.41
N GLU A 128 -10.97 27.29 -35.44
CA GLU A 128 -10.97 25.86 -35.74
C GLU A 128 -11.69 25.06 -34.63
N LEU A 129 -11.47 25.40 -33.35
CA LEU A 129 -12.19 24.77 -32.23
C LEU A 129 -13.71 24.97 -32.33
N VAL A 130 -14.14 26.18 -32.67
CA VAL A 130 -15.55 26.53 -32.83
C VAL A 130 -16.16 25.81 -34.03
N LEU A 131 -15.45 25.76 -35.17
CA LEU A 131 -15.91 25.08 -36.38
C LEU A 131 -16.14 23.59 -36.11
N ARG A 132 -15.15 22.92 -35.50
CA ARG A 132 -15.28 21.51 -35.10
C ARG A 132 -16.46 21.31 -34.15
N LEU A 133 -16.60 22.16 -33.12
CA LEU A 133 -17.70 22.05 -32.17
C LEU A 133 -19.07 22.13 -32.85
N LYS A 134 -19.21 23.02 -33.84
CA LYS A 134 -20.45 23.18 -34.61
C LYS A 134 -20.76 21.96 -35.49
N GLU A 135 -19.73 21.34 -36.07
CA GLU A 135 -19.89 20.12 -36.88
C GLU A 135 -20.27 18.90 -36.02
N ILE A 136 -19.66 18.81 -34.83
CA ILE A 136 -19.79 17.69 -33.92
C ILE A 136 -21.08 17.77 -33.07
N ARG A 137 -21.61 18.98 -32.83
CA ARG A 137 -22.79 19.20 -31.96
C ARG A 137 -23.88 20.04 -32.63
N GLN A 138 -25.08 19.47 -32.68
CA GLN A 138 -26.32 20.14 -33.09
C GLN A 138 -26.92 20.95 -31.93
N TRP A 139 -26.21 21.95 -31.44
CA TRP A 139 -26.67 22.86 -30.40
C TRP A 139 -27.57 23.99 -30.95
N ASP A 140 -28.14 24.78 -30.04
CA ASP A 140 -29.02 25.93 -30.31
C ASP A 140 -28.23 27.16 -30.83
N TRP A 141 -27.51 27.01 -31.94
CA TRP A 141 -26.72 28.07 -32.58
C TRP A 141 -27.61 29.16 -33.18
N SER A 142 -27.61 30.36 -32.59
CA SER A 142 -28.43 31.51 -33.03
C SER A 142 -27.70 32.47 -33.96
N GLU A 143 -26.36 32.47 -33.93
CA GLU A 143 -25.52 33.27 -34.83
C GLU A 143 -24.44 32.42 -35.50
N ARG A 144 -23.88 32.94 -36.60
CA ARG A 144 -22.63 32.41 -37.15
C ARG A 144 -21.49 32.81 -36.21
N ILE A 145 -20.84 31.82 -35.62
CA ILE A 145 -19.68 32.03 -34.77
C ILE A 145 -18.45 32.27 -35.64
N ASP A 146 -17.83 33.42 -35.49
CA ASP A 146 -16.69 33.90 -36.27
C ASP A 146 -15.82 34.79 -35.36
N PRO A 147 -14.68 34.29 -34.87
CA PRO A 147 -13.90 35.02 -33.87
C PRO A 147 -13.26 36.30 -34.39
N TYR A 148 -13.15 36.48 -35.72
CA TYR A 148 -12.58 37.67 -36.33
C TYR A 148 -13.64 38.72 -36.71
N ASN A 149 -14.93 38.43 -36.47
CA ASN A 149 -16.02 39.32 -36.84
C ASN A 149 -17.10 39.35 -35.76
N ILE A 150 -16.81 40.08 -34.67
CA ILE A 150 -17.65 40.15 -33.47
C ILE A 150 -18.69 41.29 -33.63
N PRO A 151 -20.00 41.01 -33.54
CA PRO A 151 -21.02 42.04 -33.61
C PRO A 151 -21.10 42.88 -32.31
N CYS A 152 -20.91 44.20 -32.41
CA CYS A 152 -20.84 45.10 -31.25
C CYS A 152 -22.16 45.85 -30.91
N ASN A 153 -23.25 45.63 -31.66
CA ASN A 153 -24.41 46.54 -31.66
C ASN A 153 -25.61 46.07 -30.82
N THR A 154 -25.56 44.89 -30.19
CA THR A 154 -26.69 44.31 -29.45
C THR A 154 -26.27 43.87 -28.06
N ASN A 155 -27.00 44.33 -27.04
CA ASN A 155 -26.74 43.94 -25.66
C ASN A 155 -27.17 42.47 -25.43
N LEU A 156 -26.39 41.70 -24.67
CA LEU A 156 -26.64 40.28 -24.43
C LEU A 156 -28.01 40.03 -23.74
N GLU A 157 -28.47 40.99 -22.93
CA GLU A 157 -29.74 40.90 -22.19
C GLU A 157 -30.97 40.96 -23.11
N GLU A 158 -30.83 41.48 -24.34
CA GLU A 158 -31.93 41.63 -25.31
C GLU A 158 -32.07 40.43 -26.24
N LEU A 159 -31.15 39.48 -26.18
CA LEU A 159 -31.08 38.32 -27.08
C LEU A 159 -31.96 37.17 -26.56
N SER A 160 -32.54 36.40 -27.48
CA SER A 160 -33.31 35.20 -27.14
C SER A 160 -32.41 34.04 -26.71
N ASN A 161 -33.00 32.89 -26.36
CA ASN A 161 -32.20 31.71 -26.04
C ASN A 161 -31.40 31.22 -27.26
N GLY A 162 -30.14 30.83 -27.04
CA GLY A 162 -29.24 30.24 -28.03
C GLY A 162 -27.78 30.63 -27.86
N ILE A 163 -26.92 30.21 -28.78
CA ILE A 163 -25.47 30.48 -28.76
C ILE A 163 -25.12 31.60 -29.74
N TYR A 164 -24.40 32.60 -29.25
CA TYR A 164 -24.10 33.87 -29.92
C TYR A 164 -22.59 34.11 -30.04
N ASN A 165 -22.20 34.83 -31.10
CA ASN A 165 -20.82 35.17 -31.42
C ASN A 165 -20.32 36.34 -30.57
N ARG A 166 -20.17 36.13 -29.26
CA ARG A 166 -19.82 37.19 -28.30
C ARG A 166 -18.73 36.72 -27.33
N PRO A 167 -17.64 37.47 -27.19
CA PRO A 167 -16.66 37.28 -26.13
C PRO A 167 -17.08 38.05 -24.86
N ILE A 168 -16.85 37.44 -23.70
CA ILE A 168 -17.09 38.09 -22.41
C ILE A 168 -15.93 37.83 -21.45
N ILE A 169 -15.57 38.80 -20.62
CA ILE A 169 -14.79 38.56 -19.40
C ILE A 169 -15.76 38.26 -18.28
N ILE A 170 -15.51 37.16 -17.56
CA ILE A 170 -16.29 36.76 -16.41
C ILE A 170 -15.43 36.58 -15.17
N GLU A 171 -16.02 36.90 -14.02
CA GLU A 171 -15.52 36.50 -12.71
C GLU A 171 -16.06 35.10 -12.36
N ALA A 172 -15.17 34.17 -12.04
CA ALA A 172 -15.54 32.86 -11.51
C ALA A 172 -14.97 32.68 -10.11
N ALA A 173 -15.80 32.18 -9.18
CA ALA A 173 -15.36 31.86 -7.83
C ALA A 173 -14.45 30.63 -7.84
N ARG A 174 -13.36 30.66 -7.07
CA ARG A 174 -12.54 29.46 -6.82
C ARG A 174 -13.38 28.41 -6.08
N GLU A 175 -13.22 27.13 -6.42
CA GLU A 175 -13.91 26.07 -5.71
C GLU A 175 -13.44 26.01 -4.25
N ARG A 176 -14.34 26.23 -3.29
CA ARG A 176 -14.03 26.18 -1.85
C ARG A 176 -13.33 24.90 -1.40
N TYR A 177 -13.56 23.79 -2.10
CA TYR A 177 -13.01 22.46 -1.78
C TYR A 177 -11.54 22.29 -2.19
N THR A 178 -11.07 22.97 -3.25
CA THR A 178 -9.69 22.87 -3.78
C THR A 178 -8.88 24.15 -3.59
N GLN A 179 -9.53 25.29 -3.35
CA GLN A 179 -8.90 26.53 -2.86
C GLN A 179 -8.00 26.23 -1.65
N GLY A 180 -8.42 25.22 -0.88
CA GLY A 180 -7.65 24.60 0.15
C GLY A 180 -6.23 24.25 -0.30
N LEU A 181 -6.18 23.13 -1.01
CA LEU A 181 -5.00 22.53 -1.59
C LEU A 181 -4.16 23.50 -2.44
N GLU A 182 -4.80 24.32 -3.28
CA GLU A 182 -4.12 25.29 -4.15
C GLU A 182 -3.26 26.26 -3.33
N THR A 183 -3.77 26.77 -2.20
CA THR A 183 -3.01 27.69 -1.35
C THR A 183 -1.76 27.03 -0.76
N GLU A 184 -1.87 25.78 -0.30
CA GLU A 184 -0.74 25.05 0.28
C GLU A 184 0.30 24.70 -0.78
N LEU A 185 -0.14 24.28 -1.97
CA LEU A 185 0.75 24.00 -3.10
C LEU A 185 1.50 25.26 -3.55
N MET A 186 0.81 26.41 -3.65
CA MET A 186 1.46 27.69 -3.97
C MET A 186 2.46 28.11 -2.88
N THR A 187 2.18 27.78 -1.62
CA THR A 187 3.12 28.02 -0.52
C THR A 187 4.34 27.10 -0.63
N LEU A 188 4.16 25.82 -0.97
CA LEU A 188 5.28 24.88 -1.21
C LEU A 188 6.13 25.28 -2.41
N ALA A 189 5.51 25.70 -3.51
CA ALA A 189 6.20 26.09 -4.73
C ALA A 189 7.19 27.26 -4.50
N ASN A 190 6.86 28.15 -3.55
CA ASN A 190 7.69 29.29 -3.19
C ASN A 190 8.55 29.06 -1.93
N MET A 191 8.56 27.84 -1.38
CA MET A 191 9.23 27.55 -0.12
C MET A 191 10.74 27.28 -0.30
N PRO A 192 11.62 27.92 0.50
CA PRO A 192 13.04 27.60 0.49
C PRO A 192 13.32 26.14 0.87
N GLU A 193 14.37 25.55 0.29
CA GLU A 193 14.73 24.14 0.48
C GLU A 193 14.93 23.75 1.95
N ASP A 194 15.61 24.61 2.72
CA ASP A 194 15.90 24.38 4.13
C ASP A 194 14.63 24.20 4.99
N ASN A 195 13.51 24.77 4.54
CA ASN A 195 12.25 24.72 5.29
C ASN A 195 11.49 23.40 5.13
N TYR A 196 11.82 22.57 4.13
CA TYR A 196 11.18 21.26 3.95
C TYR A 196 12.18 20.08 3.95
N LYS A 197 13.48 20.35 4.10
CA LYS A 197 14.55 19.32 4.12
C LYS A 197 14.34 18.19 5.12
N GLY A 198 13.72 18.47 6.26
CA GLY A 198 13.42 17.48 7.31
C GLY A 198 12.13 16.68 7.11
N THR A 199 11.50 16.75 5.93
CA THR A 199 10.17 16.18 5.66
C THR A 199 10.25 15.04 4.64
N ALA A 200 9.22 14.20 4.59
CA ALA A 200 9.08 13.15 3.59
C ALA A 200 9.01 13.74 2.16
N LEU A 201 8.48 14.96 2.01
CA LEU A 201 8.41 15.64 0.71
C LEU A 201 9.82 15.86 0.11
N TYR A 202 10.83 16.11 0.94
CA TYR A 202 12.19 16.38 0.47
C TYR A 202 12.78 15.22 -0.33
N SER A 203 12.69 14.00 0.21
CA SER A 203 13.23 12.81 -0.47
C SER A 203 12.51 12.54 -1.79
N TRP A 204 11.22 12.87 -1.86
CA TRP A 204 10.42 12.72 -3.08
C TRP A 204 10.85 13.71 -4.16
N VAL A 205 10.97 14.99 -3.82
CA VAL A 205 11.34 16.07 -4.76
C VAL A 205 12.79 15.93 -5.23
N LYS A 206 13.73 15.59 -4.34
CA LYS A 206 15.15 15.41 -4.68
C LYS A 206 15.50 14.05 -5.28
N ASN A 207 14.50 13.19 -5.45
CA ASN A 207 14.65 11.83 -5.97
C ASN A 207 15.73 11.01 -5.23
N ARG A 208 15.80 11.18 -3.91
CA ARG A 208 16.73 10.44 -3.05
C ARG A 208 16.14 9.06 -2.77
N MET A 209 16.94 8.01 -2.90
CA MET A 209 16.53 6.69 -2.43
C MET A 209 16.28 6.75 -0.92
N ALA A 210 15.14 6.20 -0.51
CA ALA A 210 14.73 6.21 0.89
C ALA A 210 15.75 5.48 1.75
N ASN A 211 16.19 6.12 2.84
CA ASN A 211 17.13 5.49 3.75
C ASN A 211 16.39 4.52 4.70
N THR A 212 17.03 3.41 5.03
CA THR A 212 16.54 2.46 6.04
C THR A 212 17.46 2.52 7.25
N GLN A 213 16.90 2.86 8.41
CA GLN A 213 17.64 2.90 9.67
C GLN A 213 17.93 1.47 10.13
N GLN A 214 19.20 1.20 10.48
CA GLN A 214 19.65 -0.11 11.01
C GLN A 214 19.42 -0.28 12.52
N ASN A 215 18.77 0.69 13.19
CA ASN A 215 18.57 0.63 14.63
C ASN A 215 17.66 -0.54 15.03
N GLU A 216 17.96 -1.16 16.17
CA GLU A 216 17.05 -2.09 16.84
C GLU A 216 15.73 -1.37 17.14
N ILE A 217 14.62 -1.91 16.63
CA ILE A 217 13.28 -1.47 17.01
C ILE A 217 12.93 -2.26 18.27
N GLN A 218 12.15 -1.66 19.16
CA GLN A 218 11.41 -2.46 20.13
C GLN A 218 10.61 -3.56 19.41
N PRO A 219 10.46 -4.75 20.01
CA PRO A 219 9.61 -5.79 19.47
C PRO A 219 8.21 -5.22 19.17
N LEU A 220 7.66 -5.57 18.01
CA LEU A 220 6.33 -5.13 17.61
C LEU A 220 5.31 -5.52 18.69
N LEU A 221 4.43 -4.59 19.04
CA LEU A 221 3.25 -4.86 19.84
C LEU A 221 2.13 -5.33 18.90
N GLU A 222 1.97 -6.64 18.75
CA GLU A 222 0.94 -7.25 17.89
C GLU A 222 -0.41 -7.31 18.62
N VAL A 223 -1.13 -6.18 18.69
CA VAL A 223 -2.47 -6.14 19.30
C VAL A 223 -3.50 -6.86 18.45
N LEU A 224 -3.28 -6.93 17.13
CA LEU A 224 -3.97 -7.84 16.23
C LEU A 224 -2.95 -8.84 15.65
N PRO A 225 -3.33 -10.11 15.47
CA PRO A 225 -2.39 -11.14 15.02
C PRO A 225 -1.98 -10.92 13.57
N LEU A 226 -0.72 -10.58 13.31
CA LEU A 226 -0.17 -10.31 11.98
C LEU A 226 0.43 -11.56 11.34
N ASN A 227 0.22 -11.80 10.04
CA ASN A 227 1.04 -12.79 9.32
C ASN A 227 2.46 -12.25 9.03
N SER A 228 3.33 -13.08 8.46
CA SER A 228 4.73 -12.72 8.24
C SER A 228 4.90 -11.48 7.37
N GLU A 229 4.17 -11.37 6.26
CA GLU A 229 4.25 -10.22 5.35
C GLU A 229 3.68 -8.94 5.97
N GLN A 230 2.59 -9.06 6.75
CA GLN A 230 2.01 -7.93 7.48
C GLN A 230 2.96 -7.45 8.60
N ALA A 231 3.54 -8.36 9.38
CA ALA A 231 4.53 -8.02 10.42
C ALA A 231 5.77 -7.34 9.81
N LEU A 232 6.29 -7.89 8.70
CA LEU A 232 7.39 -7.28 7.95
C LEU A 232 7.04 -5.87 7.47
N SER A 233 5.81 -5.65 7.00
CA SER A 233 5.37 -4.32 6.55
C SER A 233 5.36 -3.29 7.67
N VAL A 234 4.93 -3.67 8.89
CA VAL A 234 4.95 -2.80 10.07
C VAL A 234 6.39 -2.54 10.53
N GLU A 235 7.21 -3.58 10.62
CA GLU A 235 8.62 -3.46 11.01
C GLU A 235 9.39 -2.52 10.08
N LYS A 236 9.19 -2.70 8.76
CA LYS A 236 9.83 -1.87 7.74
C LYS A 236 9.34 -0.43 7.80
N ALA A 237 8.04 -0.21 7.94
CA ALA A 237 7.46 1.13 8.08
C ALA A 237 8.07 1.89 9.26
N LEU A 238 8.40 1.21 10.37
CA LEU A 238 9.03 1.84 11.52
C LEU A 238 10.52 2.19 11.29
N ARG A 239 11.21 1.51 10.36
CA ARG A 239 12.66 1.64 10.05
C ARG A 239 13.02 2.44 8.81
N SER A 240 12.16 2.53 7.80
CA SER A 240 12.46 3.21 6.52
C SER A 240 11.84 4.60 6.43
N GLU A 241 12.41 5.50 5.62
CA GLU A 241 11.85 6.83 5.34
C GLU A 241 10.60 6.77 4.45
N LEU A 242 10.57 5.80 3.54
CA LEU A 242 9.45 5.47 2.68
C LEU A 242 9.22 3.96 2.73
N THR A 243 7.98 3.52 2.89
CA THR A 243 7.60 2.11 2.82
C THR A 243 6.37 1.97 1.94
N ILE A 244 6.36 0.93 1.12
CA ILE A 244 5.26 0.62 0.21
C ILE A 244 4.71 -0.74 0.57
N VAL A 245 3.41 -0.77 0.85
CA VAL A 245 2.66 -1.99 1.15
C VAL A 245 1.62 -2.17 0.06
N THR A 246 1.67 -3.33 -0.59
CA THR A 246 0.76 -3.67 -1.67
C THR A 246 -0.06 -4.89 -1.36
N GLY A 247 -1.34 -4.86 -1.73
CA GLY A 247 -2.14 -6.09 -1.67
C GLY A 247 -3.59 -5.90 -2.08
N PRO A 248 -4.23 -6.94 -2.64
CA PRO A 248 -5.63 -6.91 -3.06
C PRO A 248 -6.63 -6.58 -1.95
N PRO A 249 -7.90 -6.31 -2.29
CA PRO A 249 -8.97 -6.20 -1.29
C PRO A 249 -9.12 -7.53 -0.56
N GLY A 250 -9.01 -7.51 0.78
CA GLY A 250 -9.14 -8.73 1.59
C GLY A 250 -7.84 -9.33 2.08
N THR A 251 -6.68 -8.71 1.81
CA THR A 251 -5.37 -9.16 2.33
C THR A 251 -4.96 -8.59 3.69
N GLY A 252 -5.87 -7.85 4.33
CA GLY A 252 -5.64 -7.29 5.67
C GLY A 252 -4.89 -5.95 5.72
N LYS A 253 -4.88 -5.16 4.63
CA LYS A 253 -4.30 -3.79 4.63
C LYS A 253 -4.74 -2.94 5.84
N SER A 254 -6.04 -2.89 6.14
CA SER A 254 -6.54 -2.12 7.29
C SER A 254 -6.08 -2.68 8.65
N GLN A 255 -5.69 -3.96 8.72
CA GLN A 255 -5.07 -4.54 9.91
C GLN A 255 -3.62 -4.06 10.05
N VAL A 256 -2.83 -4.08 8.96
CA VAL A 256 -1.50 -3.46 8.90
C VAL A 256 -1.53 -2.01 9.36
N VAL A 257 -2.47 -1.21 8.84
CA VAL A 257 -2.65 0.19 9.25
C VAL A 257 -2.90 0.31 10.75
N THR A 258 -3.76 -0.56 11.30
CA THR A 258 -4.14 -0.54 12.72
C THR A 258 -2.94 -0.84 13.61
N ASP A 259 -2.23 -1.95 13.36
CA ASP A 259 -1.04 -2.32 14.14
C ASP A 259 0.10 -1.32 13.95
N LEU A 260 0.25 -0.74 12.76
CA LEU A 260 1.24 0.30 12.50
C LEU A 260 0.96 1.56 13.33
N LEU A 261 -0.28 2.05 13.36
CA LEU A 261 -0.67 3.20 14.18
C LEU A 261 -0.42 2.94 15.67
N VAL A 262 -0.79 1.74 16.15
CA VAL A 262 -0.54 1.31 17.53
C VAL A 262 0.95 1.28 17.85
N ASN A 263 1.78 0.71 16.96
CA ASN A 263 3.22 0.64 17.18
C ASN A 263 3.93 2.00 17.04
N ILE A 264 3.43 2.92 16.22
CA ILE A 264 3.92 4.30 16.17
C ILE A 264 3.66 5.01 17.50
N ALA A 265 2.42 4.91 18.00
CA ALA A 265 2.02 5.46 19.29
C ALA A 265 2.79 4.83 20.46
N TRP A 266 2.94 3.50 20.45
CA TRP A 266 3.72 2.74 21.44
C TRP A 266 5.18 3.23 21.54
N ASN A 267 5.77 3.58 20.39
CA ASN A 267 7.12 4.15 20.31
C ASN A 267 7.16 5.66 20.64
N GLY A 268 6.06 6.26 21.10
CA GLY A 268 5.96 7.67 21.46
C GLY A 268 6.03 8.64 20.29
N LYS A 269 5.79 8.15 19.06
CA LYS A 269 5.86 8.94 17.83
C LYS A 269 4.46 9.32 17.33
N SER A 270 4.36 10.31 16.48
CA SER A 270 3.08 10.79 15.93
C SER A 270 2.82 10.36 14.48
N ALA A 271 1.56 10.10 14.14
CA ALA A 271 1.12 9.67 12.81
C ALA A 271 -0.07 10.47 12.30
N LEU A 272 -0.04 10.80 11.00
CA LEU A 272 -1.19 11.26 10.24
C LEU A 272 -1.64 10.19 9.26
N PHE A 273 -2.80 9.59 9.51
CA PHE A 273 -3.49 8.70 8.59
C PHE A 273 -4.34 9.49 7.61
N SER A 274 -4.24 9.19 6.32
CA SER A 274 -5.06 9.79 5.27
C SER A 274 -5.53 8.77 4.24
N SER A 275 -6.74 9.00 3.73
CA SER A 275 -7.26 8.30 2.56
C SER A 275 -8.13 9.24 1.72
N LYS A 276 -8.36 8.89 0.45
CA LYS A 276 -9.28 9.63 -0.41
C LYS A 276 -10.74 9.52 0.04
N ASN A 277 -11.13 8.37 0.60
CA ASN A 277 -12.52 8.07 0.95
C ASN A 277 -12.77 8.18 2.46
N ASN A 278 -13.82 8.91 2.85
CA ASN A 278 -14.29 8.94 4.24
C ASN A 278 -14.49 7.53 4.80
N LYS A 279 -15.14 6.61 4.06
CA LYS A 279 -15.41 5.25 4.55
C LYS A 279 -14.14 4.50 4.99
N ALA A 280 -13.02 4.69 4.29
CA ALA A 280 -11.75 4.07 4.67
C ALA A 280 -11.22 4.64 6.00
N VAL A 281 -11.32 5.97 6.17
CA VAL A 281 -11.00 6.67 7.43
C VAL A 281 -11.86 6.16 8.58
N ASP A 282 -13.15 5.94 8.35
CA ASP A 282 -14.12 5.51 9.36
C ASP A 282 -13.84 4.08 9.84
N VAL A 283 -13.47 3.20 8.91
CA VAL A 283 -13.11 1.82 9.21
C VAL A 283 -11.85 1.78 10.08
N VAL A 284 -10.84 2.60 9.78
CA VAL A 284 -9.61 2.66 10.58
C VAL A 284 -9.87 3.32 11.94
N ASP A 285 -10.65 4.40 11.99
CA ASP A 285 -11.11 5.04 13.24
C ASP A 285 -11.79 4.02 14.17
N ALA A 286 -12.78 3.29 13.65
CA ALA A 286 -13.51 2.30 14.42
C ALA A 286 -12.64 1.13 14.88
N ARG A 287 -11.69 0.68 14.03
CA ARG A 287 -10.77 -0.41 14.38
C ARG A 287 -9.81 -0.01 15.48
N VAL A 288 -9.07 1.09 15.31
CA VAL A 288 -8.05 1.54 16.26
C VAL A 288 -8.70 1.91 17.60
N ASN A 289 -9.75 2.74 17.56
CA ASN A 289 -10.43 3.16 18.79
C ASN A 289 -11.28 2.05 19.42
N GLY A 290 -11.58 0.97 18.68
CA GLY A 290 -12.24 -0.23 19.21
C GLY A 290 -11.32 -1.15 20.02
N LEU A 291 -10.00 -1.01 19.92
CA LEU A 291 -9.01 -1.83 20.65
C LEU A 291 -8.88 -1.45 22.12
N CYS A 292 -9.49 -0.35 22.54
CA CYS A 292 -9.26 0.21 23.87
C CYS A 292 -10.49 1.00 24.31
N LYS A 293 -10.63 1.18 25.63
CA LYS A 293 -11.75 1.98 26.17
C LYS A 293 -11.58 3.48 25.93
N ARG A 294 -10.39 3.90 25.48
CA ARG A 294 -10.03 5.30 25.28
C ARG A 294 -9.44 5.49 23.89
N PRO A 295 -9.96 6.42 23.09
CA PRO A 295 -9.53 6.58 21.73
C PRO A 295 -8.11 7.14 21.64
N VAL A 296 -7.37 6.63 20.67
CA VAL A 296 -5.97 6.96 20.35
C VAL A 296 -5.87 7.68 19.01
N LEU A 297 -6.82 7.38 18.11
CA LEU A 297 -6.91 7.98 16.80
C LEU A 297 -7.95 9.11 16.81
N LEU A 298 -7.52 10.32 16.47
CA LEU A 298 -8.41 11.46 16.33
C LEU A 298 -8.87 11.60 14.88
N ARG A 299 -10.14 11.31 14.59
CA ARG A 299 -10.74 11.57 13.28
C ARG A 299 -11.10 13.05 13.10
N ILE A 300 -10.59 13.64 12.03
CA ILE A 300 -10.72 15.05 11.67
C ILE A 300 -11.56 15.18 10.40
N GLY A 301 -12.56 16.07 10.43
CA GLY A 301 -13.23 16.56 9.23
C GLY A 301 -14.64 16.04 8.90
N SER A 302 -15.30 15.35 9.83
CA SER A 302 -16.75 15.15 9.82
C SER A 302 -17.44 16.18 10.74
N ASN A 303 -18.73 16.50 10.51
CA ASN A 303 -19.50 17.47 11.32
C ASN A 303 -19.61 17.13 12.82
N GLN A 304 -19.05 16.00 13.26
CA GLN A 304 -19.01 15.53 14.65
C GLN A 304 -17.63 15.75 15.32
N TYR A 305 -16.75 16.52 14.68
CA TYR A 305 -15.34 16.69 15.06
C TYR A 305 -15.14 17.33 16.45
N ALA A 306 -15.77 18.47 16.73
CA ALA A 306 -15.54 19.21 17.96
C ALA A 306 -16.16 18.55 19.20
N SER A 307 -17.33 17.93 19.06
CA SER A 307 -18.03 17.22 20.15
C SER A 307 -17.29 15.94 20.54
N ARG A 308 -16.92 15.11 19.56
CA ARG A 308 -16.19 13.88 19.82
C ARG A 308 -14.81 14.18 20.41
N LEU A 309 -14.06 15.13 19.87
CA LEU A 309 -12.75 15.53 20.39
C LEU A 309 -12.81 16.01 21.84
N ALA A 310 -13.86 16.74 22.22
CA ALA A 310 -14.08 17.17 23.59
C ALA A 310 -14.30 15.98 24.54
N GLU A 311 -15.14 15.02 24.16
CA GLU A 311 -15.35 13.79 24.95
C GLU A 311 -14.05 13.00 25.13
N ILE A 312 -13.22 12.91 24.09
CA ILE A 312 -11.91 12.24 24.13
C ILE A 312 -10.99 12.90 25.15
N ILE A 313 -10.83 14.21 25.05
CA ILE A 313 -9.93 14.96 25.91
C ILE A 313 -10.46 15.01 27.34
N GLU A 314 -11.77 15.18 27.55
CA GLU A 314 -12.39 15.07 28.88
C GLU A 314 -12.18 13.68 29.50
N GLY A 315 -12.28 12.61 28.69
CA GLY A 315 -11.96 11.24 29.11
C GLY A 315 -10.49 11.05 29.51
N LEU A 316 -9.55 11.67 28.80
CA LEU A 316 -8.12 11.67 29.14
C LEU A 316 -7.84 12.48 30.42
N LEU A 317 -8.46 13.64 30.58
CA LEU A 317 -8.28 14.51 31.74
C LEU A 317 -8.87 13.92 33.03
N ASN A 318 -9.99 13.20 32.91
CA ASN A 318 -10.66 12.55 34.05
C ASN A 318 -10.02 11.22 34.46
N ALA A 319 -9.05 10.72 33.68
CA ALA A 319 -8.33 9.49 34.00
C ALA A 319 -7.49 9.61 35.27
N ARG A 320 -7.87 8.87 36.31
CA ARG A 320 -7.04 8.63 37.49
C ARG A 320 -6.74 7.13 37.58
N PRO A 321 -5.66 6.64 36.96
CA PRO A 321 -5.27 5.27 37.18
C PRO A 321 -4.84 5.10 38.63
N THR A 322 -5.20 3.92 39.11
CA THR A 322 -4.90 3.46 40.45
C THR A 322 -3.47 2.93 40.52
N ALA A 323 -2.93 2.75 41.72
CA ALA A 323 -1.67 2.02 41.89
C ALA A 323 -1.74 0.60 41.29
N ALA A 324 -2.94 0.01 41.25
CA ALA A 324 -3.19 -1.28 40.61
C ALA A 324 -2.96 -1.23 39.09
N ASP A 325 -3.40 -0.18 38.38
CA ASP A 325 -3.21 -0.07 36.93
C ASP A 325 -1.73 -0.02 36.52
N ARG A 326 -0.89 0.65 37.31
CA ARG A 326 0.57 0.66 37.10
C ARG A 326 1.19 -0.72 37.37
N SER A 327 0.72 -1.41 38.40
CA SER A 327 1.16 -2.77 38.71
C SER A 327 0.77 -3.75 37.60
N ASP A 328 -0.47 -3.67 37.10
CA ASP A 328 -0.96 -4.48 35.97
C ASP A 328 -0.14 -4.25 34.71
N MET A 329 0.17 -3.00 34.38
CA MET A 329 1.01 -2.65 33.23
C MET A 329 2.40 -3.31 33.33
N LEU A 330 3.05 -3.20 34.50
CA LEU A 330 4.37 -3.80 34.72
C LEU A 330 4.31 -5.33 34.67
N TYR A 331 3.23 -5.92 35.20
CA TYR A 331 3.00 -7.36 35.13
C TYR A 331 2.83 -7.84 33.68
N TYR A 332 1.92 -7.23 32.91
CA TYR A 332 1.70 -7.58 31.50
C TYR A 332 2.94 -7.33 30.64
N SER A 333 3.73 -6.29 30.93
CA SER A 333 4.99 -6.04 30.22
C SER A 333 6.01 -7.17 30.46
N ARG A 334 6.13 -7.67 31.70
CA ARG A 334 7.01 -8.81 32.01
C ARG A 334 6.54 -10.09 31.35
N GLU A 335 5.24 -10.36 31.39
CA GLU A 335 4.64 -11.54 30.76
C GLU A 335 4.81 -11.50 29.24
N TYR A 336 4.61 -10.32 28.62
CA TYR A 336 4.85 -10.12 27.19
C TYR A 336 6.30 -10.40 26.81
N ASN A 337 7.26 -9.84 27.54
CA ASN A 337 8.68 -10.07 27.29
C ASN A 337 9.09 -11.55 27.48
N ALA A 338 8.48 -12.26 28.45
CA ALA A 338 8.72 -13.68 28.62
C ALA A 338 8.20 -14.50 27.44
N LEU A 339 7.00 -14.19 26.93
CA LEU A 339 6.44 -14.83 25.75
C LEU A 339 7.25 -14.53 24.48
N LEU A 340 7.79 -13.32 24.34
CA LEU A 340 8.70 -12.98 23.24
C LEU A 340 9.99 -13.80 23.31
N ALA A 341 10.60 -13.94 24.49
CA ALA A 341 11.80 -14.77 24.66
C ALA A 341 11.52 -16.26 24.34
N GLU A 342 10.35 -16.78 24.72
CA GLU A 342 9.92 -18.12 24.34
C GLU A 342 9.74 -18.26 22.82
N ARG A 343 9.10 -17.28 22.18
CA ARG A 343 8.93 -17.23 20.73
C ARG A 343 10.27 -17.29 20.00
N ASP A 344 11.22 -16.46 20.42
CA ASP A 344 12.53 -16.36 19.79
C ASP A 344 13.32 -17.67 19.96
N LYS A 345 13.19 -18.32 21.12
CA LYS A 345 13.72 -19.67 21.34
C LYS A 345 13.10 -20.69 20.36
N LEU A 346 11.78 -20.70 20.22
CA LEU A 346 11.09 -21.61 19.31
C LEU A 346 11.48 -21.37 17.83
N TYR A 347 11.69 -20.12 17.42
CA TYR A 347 12.22 -19.82 16.09
C TYR A 347 13.65 -20.35 15.88
N ASN A 348 14.53 -20.21 16.89
CA ASN A 348 15.89 -20.74 16.83
C ASN A 348 15.90 -22.28 16.77
N ASP A 349 15.03 -22.93 17.54
CA ASP A 349 14.85 -24.38 17.52
C ASP A 349 14.36 -24.84 16.14
N LYS A 350 13.35 -24.16 15.57
CA LYS A 350 12.84 -24.42 14.22
C LYS A 350 13.93 -24.29 13.15
N ASN A 351 14.69 -23.20 13.18
CA ASN A 351 15.77 -22.96 12.21
C ASN A 351 16.86 -24.03 12.31
N SER A 352 17.21 -24.45 13.53
CA SER A 352 18.18 -25.52 13.77
C SER A 352 17.72 -26.87 13.21
N ILE A 353 16.42 -27.18 13.32
CA ILE A 353 15.84 -28.41 12.77
C ILE A 353 15.81 -28.37 11.24
N VAL A 354 15.44 -27.23 10.64
CA VAL A 354 15.46 -27.07 9.18
C VAL A 354 16.89 -27.22 8.65
N ALA A 355 17.88 -26.62 9.30
CA ALA A 355 19.28 -26.78 8.93
C ALA A 355 19.75 -28.24 9.07
N ALA A 356 19.40 -28.91 10.18
CA ALA A 356 19.71 -30.33 10.38
C ALA A 356 19.05 -31.24 9.32
N ARG A 357 17.81 -30.94 8.93
CA ARG A 357 17.10 -31.65 7.86
C ARG A 357 17.78 -31.48 6.51
N ASN A 358 18.17 -30.25 6.16
CA ASN A 358 18.84 -29.97 4.90
C ASN A 358 20.20 -30.70 4.83
N ALA A 359 20.99 -30.65 5.91
CA ALA A 359 22.25 -31.40 6.00
C ALA A 359 22.03 -32.92 5.92
N LEU A 360 20.97 -33.44 6.57
CA LEU A 360 20.63 -34.85 6.48
C LEU A 360 20.24 -35.26 5.05
N ASN A 361 19.46 -34.45 4.34
CA ASN A 361 19.09 -34.71 2.95
C ASN A 361 20.32 -34.79 2.03
N GLU A 362 21.31 -33.89 2.23
CA GLU A 362 22.57 -33.94 1.47
C GLU A 362 23.36 -35.22 1.75
N LEU A 363 23.41 -35.66 3.02
CA LEU A 363 24.05 -36.92 3.41
C LEU A 363 23.27 -38.15 2.90
N GLU A 364 21.94 -38.09 2.90
CA GLU A 364 21.07 -39.15 2.39
C GLU A 364 21.29 -39.35 0.89
N GLN A 365 21.43 -38.27 0.11
CA GLN A 365 21.78 -38.36 -1.31
C GLN A 365 23.12 -39.07 -1.54
N LYS A 366 24.14 -38.77 -0.73
CA LYS A 366 25.44 -39.46 -0.79
C LYS A 366 25.33 -40.91 -0.34
N TYR A 367 24.56 -41.18 0.71
CA TYR A 367 24.37 -42.52 1.27
C TYR A 367 23.60 -43.45 0.31
N CYS A 368 22.60 -42.94 -0.41
CA CYS A 368 21.84 -43.71 -1.41
C CYS A 368 22.73 -44.34 -2.48
N LEU A 369 23.83 -43.69 -2.87
CA LEU A 369 24.79 -44.23 -3.84
C LEU A 369 25.59 -45.43 -3.32
N ILE A 370 25.68 -45.59 -1.99
CA ILE A 370 26.50 -46.61 -1.34
C ILE A 370 25.68 -47.56 -0.44
N ARG A 371 24.35 -47.42 -0.45
CA ARG A 371 23.44 -48.13 0.46
C ARG A 371 23.58 -49.65 0.33
N GLU A 372 23.67 -50.16 -0.89
CA GLU A 372 23.81 -51.59 -1.18
C GLU A 372 25.05 -52.21 -0.48
N PHE A 373 26.13 -51.45 -0.31
CA PHE A 373 27.36 -51.92 0.33
C PHE A 373 27.30 -51.93 1.87
N THR A 374 26.31 -51.25 2.47
CA THR A 374 26.24 -51.06 3.93
C THR A 374 24.94 -51.56 4.56
N GLU A 375 23.97 -51.99 3.75
CA GLU A 375 22.63 -52.37 4.22
C GLU A 375 22.66 -53.48 5.28
N GLN A 376 23.54 -54.47 5.12
CA GLN A 376 23.67 -55.60 6.05
C GLN A 376 24.37 -55.24 7.38
N CYS A 377 25.12 -54.13 7.41
CA CYS A 377 25.96 -53.77 8.55
C CYS A 377 25.64 -52.39 9.14
N PHE A 378 24.65 -51.66 8.62
CA PHE A 378 24.34 -50.27 8.98
C PHE A 378 24.19 -50.02 10.50
N ASP A 379 23.47 -50.90 11.19
CA ASP A 379 23.27 -50.81 12.64
C ASP A 379 24.56 -51.03 13.44
N SER A 380 25.54 -51.74 12.89
CA SER A 380 26.85 -52.00 13.50
C SER A 380 27.91 -50.95 13.19
N ILE A 381 27.66 -50.04 12.24
CA ILE A 381 28.60 -48.99 11.84
C ILE A 381 28.91 -48.08 13.04
N SER A 382 30.20 -47.85 13.26
CA SER A 382 30.74 -46.93 14.25
C SER A 382 31.77 -45.99 13.62
N SER A 383 31.71 -44.71 13.97
CA SER A 383 32.72 -43.72 13.57
C SER A 383 34.14 -44.05 14.07
N ARG A 384 34.26 -44.90 15.10
CA ARG A 384 35.55 -45.34 15.66
C ARG A 384 36.26 -46.40 14.82
N ASP A 385 35.56 -47.01 13.87
CA ASP A 385 36.07 -48.12 13.08
C ASP A 385 36.56 -47.68 11.69
N ILE A 386 36.29 -46.42 11.28
CA ILE A 386 36.58 -45.88 9.94
C ILE A 386 38.01 -46.24 9.48
N SER A 387 39.02 -45.73 10.16
CA SER A 387 40.42 -45.99 9.78
C SER A 387 40.96 -47.34 10.25
N LYS A 388 40.25 -48.05 11.15
CA LYS A 388 40.73 -49.32 11.69
C LYS A 388 40.62 -50.48 10.70
N VAL A 389 39.66 -50.41 9.79
CA VAL A 389 39.50 -51.42 8.72
C VAL A 389 40.68 -51.34 7.76
N GLU A 390 41.04 -50.12 7.33
CA GLU A 390 42.22 -49.86 6.49
C GLU A 390 43.52 -50.25 7.21
N GLU A 391 43.71 -49.79 8.45
CA GLU A 391 44.90 -50.11 9.25
C GLU A 391 45.07 -51.62 9.44
N ALA A 392 43.97 -52.36 9.68
CA ALA A 392 44.00 -53.80 9.83
C ALA A 392 44.33 -54.53 8.52
N ALA A 393 43.79 -54.06 7.39
CA ALA A 393 44.09 -54.61 6.07
C ALA A 393 45.56 -54.38 5.69
N LEU A 394 46.07 -53.16 5.87
CA LEU A 394 47.47 -52.81 5.61
C LEU A 394 48.44 -53.60 6.51
N ALA A 395 48.07 -53.77 7.79
CA ALA A 395 48.84 -54.58 8.73
C ALA A 395 48.88 -56.06 8.30
N PHE A 396 47.76 -56.60 7.81
CA PHE A 396 47.69 -57.95 7.24
C PHE A 396 48.54 -58.06 5.98
N THR A 397 48.39 -57.19 4.97
CA THR A 397 49.19 -57.24 3.74
C THR A 397 50.69 -57.13 4.01
N THR A 398 51.08 -56.24 4.93
CA THR A 398 52.47 -56.08 5.35
C THR A 398 53.01 -57.35 6.02
N ALA A 399 52.20 -58.01 6.86
CA ALA A 399 52.58 -59.27 7.49
C ALA A 399 52.63 -60.41 6.46
N TYR A 400 51.70 -60.45 5.51
CA TYR A 400 51.63 -61.41 4.42
C TYR A 400 52.89 -61.33 3.54
N HIS A 401 53.27 -60.16 3.04
CA HIS A 401 54.49 -60.01 2.24
C HIS A 401 55.77 -60.36 3.03
N LYS A 402 55.78 -60.19 4.35
CA LYS A 402 56.89 -60.63 5.22
C LYS A 402 57.04 -62.15 5.24
N THR A 403 55.99 -62.93 4.99
CA THR A 403 56.04 -64.40 4.91
C THR A 403 56.57 -64.95 3.57
N ARG A 404 56.65 -64.13 2.53
CA ARG A 404 57.15 -64.55 1.20
C ARG A 404 58.65 -64.30 1.08
N LYS A 405 59.43 -65.38 0.96
CA LYS A 405 60.91 -65.34 0.90
C LYS A 405 61.42 -64.41 -0.20
N GLU A 406 60.72 -64.36 -1.33
CA GLU A 406 61.12 -63.64 -2.55
C GLU A 406 61.15 -62.12 -2.36
N LYS A 407 60.21 -61.57 -1.58
CA LYS A 407 60.08 -60.15 -1.24
C LYS A 407 61.00 -59.67 -0.10
N GLN A 408 61.93 -60.49 0.38
CA GLN A 408 62.81 -60.17 1.50
C GLN A 408 64.24 -59.79 1.09
N ASN A 409 64.86 -58.90 1.87
CA ASN A 409 66.25 -58.49 1.67
C ASN A 409 67.22 -59.67 1.87
N PHE A 410 68.39 -59.59 1.23
CA PHE A 410 69.40 -60.64 1.16
C PHE A 410 69.71 -61.31 2.51
N PHE A 411 69.92 -60.51 3.57
CA PHE A 411 70.22 -61.02 4.91
C PHE A 411 69.08 -61.83 5.55
N VAL A 412 67.82 -61.51 5.25
CA VAL A 412 66.65 -62.23 5.78
C VAL A 412 66.45 -63.56 5.05
N LYS A 413 66.78 -63.62 3.76
CA LYS A 413 66.77 -64.85 2.96
C LYS A 413 67.78 -65.89 3.48
N LEU A 414 68.90 -65.43 4.06
CA LEU A 414 69.97 -66.26 4.61
C LEU A 414 69.56 -66.98 5.91
N PHE A 415 68.76 -66.34 6.77
CA PHE A 415 68.28 -66.90 8.05
C PHE A 415 66.82 -67.40 8.00
N TRP A 416 66.29 -67.62 6.79
CA TRP A 416 64.88 -67.95 6.55
C TRP A 416 64.30 -69.11 7.39
N PRO A 417 65.00 -70.24 7.59
CA PRO A 417 64.47 -71.38 8.34
C PRO A 417 64.15 -71.04 9.81
N GLY A 418 64.87 -70.09 10.43
CA GLY A 418 64.66 -69.69 11.82
C GLY A 418 63.62 -68.59 12.04
N VAL A 419 63.27 -67.84 10.98
CA VAL A 419 62.37 -66.67 11.05
C VAL A 419 60.99 -66.97 10.45
N LYS A 420 60.88 -67.98 9.58
CA LYS A 420 59.63 -68.38 8.89
C LYS A 420 58.47 -68.62 9.87
N THR A 421 58.68 -69.46 10.89
CA THR A 421 57.62 -69.82 11.84
C THR A 421 57.10 -68.62 12.63
N LYS A 422 57.98 -67.72 13.08
CA LYS A 422 57.58 -66.49 13.79
C LYS A 422 56.79 -65.52 12.90
N ARG A 423 57.10 -65.48 11.60
CA ARG A 423 56.41 -64.61 10.64
C ARG A 423 55.06 -65.15 10.20
N ILE A 424 54.90 -66.47 10.09
CA ILE A 424 53.60 -67.11 9.84
C ILE A 424 52.65 -66.80 10.99
N VAL A 425 53.08 -67.01 12.24
CA VAL A 425 52.29 -66.68 13.44
C VAL A 425 51.91 -65.19 13.50
N ALA A 426 52.82 -64.29 13.10
CA ALA A 426 52.52 -62.85 13.04
C ALA A 426 51.51 -62.49 11.93
N CYS A 427 51.53 -63.23 10.82
CA CYS A 427 50.59 -63.09 9.71
C CYS A 427 49.19 -63.59 10.09
N GLU A 428 49.09 -64.76 10.73
CA GLU A 428 47.83 -65.29 11.28
C GLU A 428 47.22 -64.32 12.29
N LYS A 429 48.03 -63.78 13.21
CA LYS A 429 47.57 -62.78 14.20
C LYS A 429 47.05 -61.49 13.54
N ALA A 430 47.67 -61.04 12.45
CA ALA A 430 47.21 -59.88 11.69
C ALA A 430 45.93 -60.19 10.89
N ALA A 431 45.80 -61.41 10.36
CA ALA A 431 44.60 -61.89 9.70
C ALA A 431 43.41 -61.96 10.68
N ASP A 432 43.60 -62.48 11.89
CA ASP A 432 42.59 -62.52 12.95
C ASP A 432 42.10 -61.11 13.35
N TYR A 433 43.04 -60.15 13.43
CA TYR A 433 42.72 -58.75 13.72
C TYR A 433 41.85 -58.13 12.61
N TYR A 434 42.20 -58.34 11.34
CA TYR A 434 41.37 -57.89 10.21
C TYR A 434 40.02 -58.61 10.16
N ASN A 435 39.99 -59.94 10.40
CA ASN A 435 38.77 -60.75 10.38
C ASN A 435 37.73 -60.33 11.43
N THR A 436 38.16 -59.68 12.51
CA THR A 436 37.26 -59.05 13.50
C THR A 436 36.38 -57.98 12.85
N TYR A 437 36.94 -57.19 11.93
CA TYR A 437 36.21 -56.17 11.18
C TYR A 437 35.54 -56.76 9.93
N ALA A 438 36.20 -57.72 9.26
CA ALA A 438 35.65 -58.35 8.07
C ALA A 438 34.32 -59.07 8.37
N GLY A 439 34.24 -59.78 9.50
CA GLY A 439 32.99 -60.40 9.95
C GLY A 439 31.90 -59.40 10.36
N ARG A 440 32.27 -58.22 10.86
CA ARG A 440 31.32 -57.15 11.23
C ARG A 440 30.75 -56.42 10.02
N TYR A 441 31.58 -56.20 9.00
CA TYR A 441 31.25 -55.39 7.83
C TYR A 441 31.02 -56.22 6.55
N ALA A 442 30.90 -57.54 6.66
CA ALA A 442 30.70 -58.47 5.54
C ALA A 442 31.78 -58.37 4.44
N LEU A 443 33.03 -58.11 4.82
CA LEU A 443 34.18 -58.12 3.91
C LEU A 443 34.76 -59.54 3.80
N ALA A 444 35.49 -59.79 2.70
CA ALA A 444 36.21 -61.06 2.51
C ALA A 444 37.22 -61.29 3.64
N ALA A 445 37.27 -62.51 4.19
CA ALA A 445 38.16 -62.86 5.29
C ALA A 445 39.62 -63.02 4.82
N ALA A 446 40.56 -62.52 5.62
CA ALA A 446 41.98 -62.72 5.44
C ALA A 446 42.40 -64.13 5.88
N SER A 447 43.22 -64.81 5.07
CA SER A 447 43.88 -66.06 5.45
C SER A 447 45.29 -66.11 4.87
N SER A 448 46.17 -66.91 5.49
CA SER A 448 47.53 -67.14 4.98
C SER A 448 47.60 -67.86 3.64
N ASP A 449 46.48 -68.48 3.23
CA ASP A 449 46.39 -69.34 2.05
C ASP A 449 45.93 -68.58 0.80
N LEU A 450 45.57 -67.30 0.94
CA LEU A 450 45.23 -66.42 -0.18
C LEU A 450 46.41 -66.25 -1.15
N SER A 451 46.10 -66.12 -2.43
CA SER A 451 47.03 -65.70 -3.48
C SER A 451 47.43 -64.22 -3.31
N GLU A 452 48.49 -63.81 -3.98
CA GLU A 452 48.98 -62.44 -3.88
C GLU A 452 47.97 -61.42 -4.44
N ASP A 453 47.35 -61.74 -5.58
CA ASP A 453 46.29 -60.92 -6.18
C ASP A 453 45.08 -60.79 -5.25
N GLU A 454 44.71 -61.85 -4.53
CA GLU A 454 43.61 -61.82 -3.56
C GLU A 454 43.91 -60.93 -2.34
N VAL A 455 45.16 -60.88 -1.89
CA VAL A 455 45.58 -60.01 -0.78
C VAL A 455 45.61 -58.54 -1.22
N GLU A 456 46.13 -58.25 -2.41
CA GLU A 456 46.12 -56.89 -2.97
C GLU A 456 44.67 -56.39 -3.21
N GLN A 457 43.79 -57.27 -3.70
CA GLN A 457 42.37 -56.95 -3.87
C GLN A 457 41.66 -56.73 -2.52
N LEU A 458 42.00 -57.50 -1.49
CA LEU A 458 41.46 -57.35 -0.13
C LEU A 458 41.83 -55.98 0.46
N GLU A 459 43.10 -55.57 0.33
CA GLU A 459 43.55 -54.25 0.77
C GLU A 459 42.85 -53.12 0.00
N ALA A 460 42.79 -53.22 -1.33
CA ALA A 460 42.09 -52.23 -2.16
C ALA A 460 40.60 -52.11 -1.80
N ASN A 461 39.93 -53.23 -1.55
CA ASN A 461 38.53 -53.26 -1.11
C ASN A 461 38.37 -52.64 0.28
N ALA A 462 39.28 -52.89 1.22
CA ALA A 462 39.26 -52.29 2.56
C ALA A 462 39.44 -50.76 2.52
N ILE A 463 40.37 -50.26 1.69
CA ILE A 463 40.59 -48.82 1.46
C ILE A 463 39.34 -48.17 0.83
N ALA A 464 38.74 -48.82 -0.17
CA ALA A 464 37.50 -48.33 -0.79
C ALA A 464 36.33 -48.33 0.21
N PHE A 465 36.25 -49.37 1.05
CA PHE A 465 35.20 -49.52 2.05
C PHE A 465 35.33 -48.51 3.20
N GLU A 466 36.53 -48.04 3.55
CA GLU A 466 36.69 -46.94 4.54
C GLU A 466 35.89 -45.70 4.14
N LYS A 467 35.96 -45.30 2.86
CA LYS A 467 35.22 -44.13 2.35
C LYS A 467 33.70 -44.33 2.43
N VAL A 468 33.24 -45.55 2.13
CA VAL A 468 31.83 -45.96 2.25
C VAL A 468 31.40 -45.92 3.73
N LEU A 469 32.22 -46.46 4.63
CA LEU A 469 31.98 -46.51 6.06
C LEU A 469 31.96 -45.10 6.68
N ALA A 470 32.80 -44.18 6.21
CA ALA A 470 32.82 -42.80 6.64
C ALA A 470 31.50 -42.07 6.32
N ILE A 471 31.03 -42.16 5.07
CA ILE A 471 29.75 -41.54 4.66
C ILE A 471 28.58 -42.16 5.43
N ALA A 472 28.55 -43.48 5.57
CA ALA A 472 27.48 -44.16 6.30
C ALA A 472 27.49 -43.84 7.81
N ALA A 473 28.67 -43.72 8.42
CA ALA A 473 28.80 -43.31 9.83
C ALA A 473 28.34 -41.86 10.03
N GLU A 474 28.74 -40.94 9.15
CA GLU A 474 28.34 -39.54 9.19
C GLU A 474 26.81 -39.38 9.01
N TYR A 475 26.24 -40.12 8.06
CA TYR A 475 24.78 -40.19 7.86
C TYR A 475 24.06 -40.72 9.10
N LYS A 476 24.53 -41.83 9.69
CA LYS A 476 23.93 -42.43 10.88
C LYS A 476 23.95 -41.48 12.09
N VAL A 477 25.08 -40.83 12.36
CA VAL A 477 25.19 -39.84 13.45
C VAL A 477 24.23 -38.67 13.22
N SER A 478 24.15 -38.18 11.99
CA SER A 478 23.24 -37.09 11.63
C SER A 478 21.77 -37.50 11.74
N LEU A 479 21.43 -38.74 11.38
CA LEU A 479 20.10 -39.31 11.49
C LEU A 479 19.67 -39.46 12.96
N GLU A 480 20.54 -39.95 13.84
CA GLU A 480 20.25 -40.04 15.28
C GLU A 480 20.08 -38.65 15.90
N LYS A 481 20.95 -37.71 15.53
CA LYS A 481 20.81 -36.31 15.95
C LYS A 481 19.48 -35.73 15.48
N PHE A 482 19.08 -35.96 14.22
CA PHE A 482 17.81 -35.50 13.67
C PHE A 482 16.60 -36.10 14.41
N LYS A 483 16.63 -37.40 14.71
CA LYS A 483 15.60 -38.09 15.51
C LYS A 483 15.45 -37.56 16.94
N SER A 484 16.50 -36.95 17.50
CA SER A 484 16.45 -36.35 18.85
C SER A 484 15.70 -35.01 18.92
N TYR A 485 15.51 -34.33 17.78
CA TYR A 485 14.80 -33.06 17.76
C TYR A 485 13.30 -33.26 17.95
N GLU A 486 12.66 -32.25 18.52
CA GLU A 486 11.20 -32.16 18.52
C GLU A 486 10.68 -32.04 17.07
N SER A 487 9.48 -32.58 16.79
CA SER A 487 8.90 -32.50 15.46
C SER A 487 8.60 -31.05 15.07
N LEU A 488 8.79 -30.70 13.79
CA LEU A 488 8.45 -29.38 13.26
C LEU A 488 6.98 -29.04 13.50
N GLU A 489 6.07 -30.01 13.41
CA GLU A 489 4.64 -29.84 13.70
C GLU A 489 4.39 -29.40 15.15
N SER A 490 5.09 -30.01 16.11
CA SER A 490 4.95 -29.64 17.52
C SER A 490 5.46 -28.21 17.77
N ILE A 491 6.59 -27.84 17.17
CA ILE A 491 7.13 -26.47 17.27
C ILE A 491 6.18 -25.46 16.63
N ASP A 492 5.64 -25.77 15.45
CA ASP A 492 4.67 -24.90 14.77
C ASP A 492 3.39 -24.72 15.59
N LYS A 493 2.92 -25.78 16.26
CA LYS A 493 1.80 -25.70 17.19
C LYS A 493 2.13 -24.82 18.41
N LYS A 494 3.33 -24.93 18.99
CA LYS A 494 3.79 -24.06 20.08
C LYS A 494 3.90 -22.61 19.64
N LEU A 495 4.46 -22.34 18.45
CA LEU A 495 4.53 -21.00 17.88
C LEU A 495 3.13 -20.40 17.66
N ALA A 496 2.17 -21.19 17.16
CA ALA A 496 0.79 -20.74 16.98
C ALA A 496 0.12 -20.40 18.33
N ASN A 497 0.30 -21.24 19.35
CA ASN A 497 -0.22 -20.99 20.69
C ASN A 497 0.43 -19.77 21.35
N ASN A 498 1.76 -19.65 21.27
CA ASN A 498 2.51 -18.52 21.78
C ASN A 498 2.07 -17.21 21.09
N LYS A 499 1.86 -17.22 19.77
CA LYS A 499 1.30 -16.08 19.03
C LYS A 499 -0.09 -15.67 19.52
N GLY A 500 -0.97 -16.64 19.78
CA GLY A 500 -2.28 -16.37 20.37
C GLY A 500 -2.17 -15.72 21.76
N ALA A 501 -1.28 -16.23 22.61
CA ALA A 501 -1.01 -15.68 23.93
C ALA A 501 -0.42 -14.25 23.85
N LEU A 502 0.53 -14.02 22.94
CA LEU A 502 1.13 -12.71 22.65
C LEU A 502 0.06 -11.69 22.27
N ALA A 503 -0.87 -12.03 21.38
CA ALA A 503 -1.93 -11.10 20.99
C ALA A 503 -2.85 -10.71 22.16
N VAL A 504 -3.21 -11.69 23.00
CA VAL A 504 -4.07 -11.45 24.18
C VAL A 504 -3.35 -10.55 25.21
N ILE A 505 -2.09 -10.84 25.51
CA ILE A 505 -1.34 -10.04 26.48
C ILE A 505 -0.97 -8.66 25.91
N ALA A 506 -0.67 -8.57 24.61
CA ALA A 506 -0.39 -7.31 23.93
C ALA A 506 -1.59 -6.36 23.99
N HIS A 507 -2.80 -6.86 23.77
CA HIS A 507 -4.02 -6.08 23.93
C HIS A 507 -4.20 -5.57 25.37
N LYS A 508 -3.97 -6.43 26.38
CA LYS A 508 -4.05 -6.03 27.80
C LYS A 508 -2.99 -5.00 28.17
N LEU A 509 -1.77 -5.20 27.69
CA LEU A 509 -0.65 -4.28 27.88
C LEU A 509 -0.94 -2.92 27.23
N TRP A 510 -1.48 -2.92 26.01
CA TRP A 510 -1.88 -1.71 25.28
C TRP A 510 -2.93 -0.91 26.06
N ASP A 511 -4.02 -1.54 26.49
CA ASP A 511 -5.10 -0.89 27.24
C ASP A 511 -4.60 -0.27 28.57
N LYS A 512 -3.72 -0.99 29.27
CA LYS A 512 -3.12 -0.49 30.53
C LYS A 512 -2.10 0.60 30.28
N TRP A 513 -1.26 0.50 29.25
CA TRP A 513 -0.30 1.54 28.86
C TRP A 513 -1.01 2.86 28.56
N LEU A 514 -2.07 2.83 27.74
CA LEU A 514 -2.90 4.01 27.47
C LEU A 514 -3.49 4.62 28.73
N THR A 515 -3.95 3.76 29.65
CA THR A 515 -4.54 4.20 30.91
C THR A 515 -3.51 4.89 31.81
N THR A 516 -2.27 4.41 31.83
CA THR A 516 -1.15 4.99 32.59
C THR A 516 -0.52 6.22 31.94
N GLN A 517 -0.55 6.35 30.61
CA GLN A 517 -0.08 7.52 29.87
C GLN A 517 -0.85 8.79 30.26
N ALA A 518 -2.15 8.69 30.51
CA ALA A 518 -2.97 9.85 30.92
C ALA A 518 -2.52 10.51 32.25
N VAL A 519 -1.64 9.86 33.02
CA VAL A 519 -1.10 10.38 34.30
C VAL A 519 0.09 11.29 34.13
N SER A 520 0.87 11.11 33.07
CA SER A 520 2.11 11.86 32.91
C SER A 520 1.88 13.33 32.61
N PHE A 521 0.64 13.73 32.30
CA PHE A 521 0.31 15.12 32.05
C PHE A 521 0.30 15.95 33.35
N SER A 522 1.25 16.88 33.43
CA SER A 522 1.32 17.96 34.40
C SER A 522 0.09 18.86 34.35
N ALA A 523 -0.10 19.67 35.39
CA ALA A 523 -1.22 20.63 35.45
C ALA A 523 -1.22 21.60 34.24
N SER A 524 -0.03 22.01 33.77
CA SER A 524 0.12 22.88 32.59
C SER A 524 -0.38 22.19 31.33
N GLU A 525 0.02 20.94 31.08
CA GLU A 525 -0.36 20.19 29.88
C GLU A 525 -1.88 19.92 29.85
N ARG A 526 -2.48 19.68 31.01
CA ARG A 526 -3.95 19.56 31.13
C ARG A 526 -4.67 20.86 30.79
N GLN A 527 -4.11 22.00 31.19
CA GLN A 527 -4.66 23.31 30.85
C GLN A 527 -4.54 23.59 29.35
N GLU A 528 -3.41 23.22 28.72
CA GLU A 528 -3.24 23.31 27.26
C GLU A 528 -4.29 22.50 26.51
N MET A 529 -4.54 21.24 26.91
CA MET A 529 -5.56 20.39 26.30
C MET A 529 -6.97 20.98 26.47
N SER A 530 -7.31 21.49 27.66
CA SER A 530 -8.61 22.12 27.92
C SER A 530 -8.81 23.38 27.07
N ASN A 531 -7.77 24.21 26.96
CA ASN A 531 -7.80 25.40 26.11
C ASN A 531 -7.97 24.99 24.65
N PHE A 532 -7.31 23.92 24.20
CA PHE A 532 -7.45 23.41 22.84
C PHE A 532 -8.87 22.95 22.55
N VAL A 533 -9.51 22.21 23.46
CA VAL A 533 -10.93 21.84 23.34
C VAL A 533 -11.81 23.08 23.24
N ALA A 534 -11.57 24.09 24.06
CA ALA A 534 -12.34 25.34 24.03
C ALA A 534 -12.15 26.08 22.69
N ALA A 535 -10.91 26.22 22.23
CA ALA A 535 -10.58 26.82 20.94
C ALA A 535 -11.20 26.04 19.78
N MET A 536 -11.22 24.71 19.84
CA MET A 536 -11.87 23.83 18.87
C MET A 536 -13.39 24.01 18.84
N LYS A 537 -14.05 24.02 20.02
CA LYS A 537 -15.49 24.25 20.15
C LYS A 537 -15.89 25.63 19.61
N LEU A 538 -15.04 26.64 19.82
CA LEU A 538 -15.22 27.99 19.29
C LEU A 538 -14.95 28.07 17.78
N ALA A 539 -13.93 27.35 17.30
CA ALA A 539 -13.56 27.31 15.89
C ALA A 539 -14.63 26.63 15.02
N GLY A 540 -15.26 25.55 15.49
CA GLY A 540 -16.43 24.93 14.85
C GLY A 540 -16.38 24.89 13.32
N ASP A 541 -17.39 25.48 12.67
CA ASP A 541 -17.47 25.70 11.22
C ASP A 541 -16.95 27.08 10.78
N ILE A 542 -16.37 27.86 11.70
CA ILE A 542 -15.88 29.21 11.43
C ILE A 542 -14.55 29.10 10.69
N ASP A 543 -14.47 29.74 9.52
CA ASP A 543 -13.21 29.88 8.81
C ASP A 543 -12.25 30.76 9.63
N LEU A 544 -11.27 30.11 10.26
CA LEU A 544 -10.20 30.75 11.03
C LEU A 544 -9.35 31.71 10.18
N SER A 545 -9.48 31.71 8.85
CA SER A 545 -8.83 32.68 7.96
C SER A 545 -9.21 34.14 8.26
N ALA A 546 -10.43 34.38 8.77
CA ALA A 546 -10.92 35.72 9.10
C ALA A 546 -10.27 36.33 10.35
N ASN A 547 -9.56 35.53 11.15
CA ASN A 547 -8.96 35.98 12.40
C ASN A 547 -7.53 35.43 12.58
N PRO A 548 -6.50 36.14 12.08
CA PRO A 548 -5.12 35.65 12.01
C PRO A 548 -4.51 35.25 13.36
N GLU A 549 -4.87 35.96 14.44
CA GLU A 549 -4.37 35.67 15.78
C GLU A 549 -4.93 34.35 16.34
N LEU A 550 -6.23 34.14 16.21
CA LEU A 550 -6.87 32.87 16.59
C LEU A 550 -6.32 31.71 15.77
N LYS A 551 -6.08 31.90 14.46
CA LYS A 551 -5.45 30.89 13.61
C LYS A 551 -4.03 30.53 14.06
N LYS A 552 -3.24 31.51 14.46
CA LYS A 552 -1.89 31.30 14.99
C LYS A 552 -1.91 30.56 16.32
N GLN A 553 -2.79 30.96 17.24
CA GLN A 553 -2.98 30.27 18.52
C GLN A 553 -3.43 28.82 18.29
N TYR A 554 -4.41 28.61 17.42
CA TYR A 554 -4.89 27.28 17.05
C TYR A 554 -3.78 26.39 16.46
N SER A 555 -2.93 26.93 15.58
CA SER A 555 -1.80 26.19 15.00
C SER A 555 -0.81 25.75 16.07
N GLN A 556 -0.45 26.66 16.98
CA GLN A 556 0.45 26.38 18.10
C GLN A 556 -0.12 25.30 19.02
N MET A 557 -1.40 25.42 19.39
CA MET A 557 -2.07 24.46 20.26
C MET A 557 -2.22 23.10 19.57
N SER A 558 -2.60 23.07 18.30
CA SER A 558 -2.68 21.84 17.50
C SER A 558 -1.34 21.11 17.43
N LYS A 559 -0.24 21.85 17.27
CA LYS A 559 1.12 21.30 17.28
C LYS A 559 1.52 20.74 18.63
N GLN A 560 1.10 21.37 19.73
CA GLN A 560 1.30 20.81 21.07
C GLN A 560 0.46 19.54 21.26
N MET A 561 -0.77 19.53 20.73
CA MET A 561 -1.67 18.39 20.83
C MET A 561 -1.18 17.12 20.15
N THR A 562 -0.33 17.19 19.13
CA THR A 562 0.27 15.98 18.53
C THR A 562 1.19 15.23 19.50
N LYS A 563 1.66 15.88 20.58
CA LYS A 563 2.40 15.22 21.67
C LYS A 563 1.50 14.37 22.56
N TYR A 564 0.25 14.76 22.70
CA TYR A 564 -0.72 14.17 23.62
C TYR A 564 -1.68 13.19 22.93
N LEU A 565 -2.05 13.50 21.68
CA LEU A 565 -2.84 12.67 20.78
C LEU A 565 -1.95 12.32 19.58
N GLN A 566 -1.31 11.16 19.64
CA GLN A 566 -0.25 10.78 18.72
C GLN A 566 -0.76 10.47 17.31
N CYS A 567 -1.98 9.94 17.16
CA CYS A 567 -2.49 9.49 15.86
C CYS A 567 -3.70 10.31 15.42
N TRP A 568 -3.64 10.89 14.21
CA TRP A 568 -4.70 11.71 13.63
C TRP A 568 -5.15 11.08 12.31
N ALA A 569 -6.41 11.23 11.94
CA ALA A 569 -7.00 10.65 10.73
C ALA A 569 -7.81 11.70 9.97
N VAL A 570 -7.57 11.86 8.67
CA VAL A 570 -8.24 12.87 7.83
C VAL A 570 -8.47 12.34 6.42
N THR A 571 -9.36 12.97 5.64
CA THR A 571 -9.37 12.77 4.19
C THR A 571 -8.37 13.70 3.50
N SER A 572 -7.75 13.28 2.40
CA SER A 572 -6.63 14.01 1.78
C SER A 572 -6.93 15.50 1.50
N LEU A 573 -8.15 15.82 1.06
CA LEU A 573 -8.58 17.20 0.75
C LEU A 573 -9.02 18.01 1.98
N SER A 574 -9.22 17.37 3.13
CA SER A 574 -9.75 18.00 4.34
C SER A 574 -8.68 18.56 5.29
N ALA A 575 -7.39 18.45 4.93
CA ALA A 575 -6.27 18.73 5.83
C ALA A 575 -6.04 20.23 6.12
N LYS A 576 -6.16 21.13 5.13
CA LYS A 576 -5.73 22.54 5.24
C LYS A 576 -6.26 23.30 6.45
N SER A 577 -7.57 23.20 6.71
CA SER A 577 -8.20 24.02 7.75
C SER A 577 -8.04 23.44 9.15
N ARG A 578 -7.58 22.19 9.27
CA ARG A 578 -7.68 21.41 10.50
C ARG A 578 -6.34 20.91 11.01
N ILE A 579 -5.35 20.82 10.13
CA ILE A 579 -3.99 20.37 10.46
C ILE A 579 -3.00 21.49 10.17
N PRO A 580 -2.17 21.88 11.15
CA PRO A 580 -1.11 22.88 10.97
C PRO A 580 -0.29 22.61 9.70
N PHE A 581 -0.08 23.66 8.91
CA PHE A 581 0.75 23.60 7.72
C PHE A 581 2.20 23.96 8.08
N GLU A 582 2.85 23.06 8.79
CA GLU A 582 4.24 23.20 9.24
C GLU A 582 5.03 21.92 8.89
N ALA A 583 6.34 22.08 8.67
CA ALA A 583 7.22 20.97 8.32
C ALA A 583 7.33 19.95 9.45
N GLY A 584 7.10 18.67 9.14
CA GLY A 584 7.41 17.56 10.05
C GLY A 584 6.67 17.59 11.39
N VAL A 585 5.43 18.11 11.40
CA VAL A 585 4.50 18.06 12.55
C VAL A 585 4.27 16.62 13.02
N PHE A 586 4.23 15.68 12.08
CA PHE A 586 4.11 14.25 12.32
C PHE A 586 5.43 13.52 12.05
N ASP A 587 5.69 12.43 12.77
CA ASP A 587 6.79 11.54 12.43
C ASP A 587 6.45 10.70 11.19
N TYR A 588 5.19 10.31 11.04
CA TYR A 588 4.70 9.50 9.93
C TYR A 588 3.47 10.11 9.25
N VAL A 589 3.39 9.96 7.93
CA VAL A 589 2.14 10.01 7.18
C VAL A 589 1.86 8.64 6.58
N ILE A 590 0.64 8.14 6.76
CA ILE A 590 0.17 6.86 6.23
C ILE A 590 -0.93 7.17 5.21
N ILE A 591 -0.71 6.81 3.95
CA ILE A 591 -1.68 7.01 2.88
C ILE A 591 -2.26 5.66 2.48
N ASP A 592 -3.55 5.45 2.73
CA ASP A 592 -4.29 4.25 2.33
C ASP A 592 -5.13 4.52 1.07
N GLU A 593 -5.38 3.46 0.30
CA GLU A 593 -5.94 3.54 -1.06
C GLU A 593 -5.13 4.48 -1.98
N ALA A 594 -3.80 4.40 -1.89
CA ALA A 594 -2.87 5.26 -2.59
C ALA A 594 -2.97 5.17 -4.13
N SER A 595 -3.44 4.06 -4.69
CA SER A 595 -3.70 3.94 -6.13
C SER A 595 -4.83 4.85 -6.61
N GLN A 596 -5.78 5.18 -5.72
CA GLN A 596 -6.89 6.09 -6.04
C GLN A 596 -6.55 7.56 -5.75
N CYS A 597 -5.45 7.84 -5.05
CA CYS A 597 -5.01 9.17 -4.68
C CYS A 597 -4.21 9.82 -5.81
N ASP A 598 -4.49 11.10 -6.09
CA ASP A 598 -3.69 11.91 -6.99
C ASP A 598 -2.42 12.43 -6.29
N ILE A 599 -1.43 12.85 -7.08
CA ILE A 599 -0.14 13.32 -6.55
C ILE A 599 -0.30 14.65 -5.79
N ALA A 600 -1.07 15.59 -6.34
CA ALA A 600 -1.14 16.96 -5.84
C ALA A 600 -1.74 17.02 -4.43
N SER A 601 -2.82 16.28 -4.15
CA SER A 601 -3.48 16.28 -2.84
C SER A 601 -2.61 15.75 -1.69
N ILE A 602 -1.49 15.08 -1.99
CA ILE A 602 -0.67 14.39 -1.00
C ILE A 602 0.64 15.14 -0.70
N LEU A 603 1.13 16.00 -1.60
CA LEU A 603 2.35 16.78 -1.34
C LEU A 603 2.30 17.59 -0.05
N PRO A 604 1.19 18.28 0.29
CA PRO A 604 1.09 18.98 1.58
C PRO A 604 1.05 18.05 2.80
N LEU A 605 0.66 16.78 2.63
CA LEU A 605 0.68 15.78 3.70
C LEU A 605 2.10 15.25 3.92
N LEU A 606 2.85 15.02 2.84
CA LEU A 606 4.27 14.65 2.90
C LEU A 606 5.12 15.76 3.54
N TYR A 607 4.77 17.03 3.32
CA TYR A 607 5.43 18.16 4.00
C TYR A 607 5.21 18.12 5.53
N ARG A 608 4.01 17.74 5.97
CA ARG A 608 3.67 17.67 7.40
C ARG A 608 4.31 16.50 8.14
N ALA A 609 4.95 15.56 7.44
CA ALA A 609 5.51 14.36 8.04
C ALA A 609 6.99 14.18 7.73
N LYS A 610 7.71 13.45 8.58
CA LYS A 610 9.13 13.10 8.36
C LYS A 610 9.30 11.86 7.49
N ARG A 611 8.35 10.91 7.57
CA ARG A 611 8.38 9.59 6.92
C ARG A 611 7.03 9.29 6.30
N ALA A 612 7.00 8.47 5.24
CA ALA A 612 5.78 8.13 4.52
C ALA A 612 5.58 6.61 4.39
N VAL A 613 4.34 6.17 4.57
CA VAL A 613 3.92 4.78 4.34
C VAL A 613 2.78 4.81 3.33
N ILE A 614 3.00 4.19 2.18
CA ILE A 614 2.08 4.21 1.04
C ILE A 614 1.47 2.82 0.91
N ILE A 615 0.15 2.75 1.07
CA ILE A 615 -0.61 1.51 1.10
C ILE A 615 -1.65 1.56 -0.01
N GLY A 616 -1.65 0.54 -0.87
CA GLY A 616 -2.57 0.53 -2.00
C GLY A 616 -2.47 -0.74 -2.82
N ASP A 617 -3.04 -0.69 -4.01
CA ASP A 617 -3.01 -1.79 -4.96
C ASP A 617 -3.02 -1.22 -6.39
N PRO A 618 -1.93 -1.39 -7.16
CA PRO A 618 -1.83 -0.87 -8.52
C PRO A 618 -2.72 -1.62 -9.51
N LYS A 619 -3.27 -2.79 -9.15
CA LYS A 619 -4.18 -3.57 -10.01
C LYS A 619 -5.64 -3.17 -9.84
N GLN A 620 -5.95 -2.28 -8.88
CA GLN A 620 -7.28 -1.69 -8.68
C GLN A 620 -7.42 -0.34 -9.41
N LEU A 621 -8.59 0.28 -9.25
CA LEU A 621 -8.89 1.59 -9.84
C LEU A 621 -7.81 2.63 -9.51
N SER A 622 -7.32 3.29 -10.55
CA SER A 622 -6.42 4.44 -10.42
C SER A 622 -7.21 5.72 -10.13
N HIS A 623 -6.52 6.78 -9.71
CA HIS A 623 -7.12 8.10 -9.71
C HIS A 623 -7.56 8.49 -11.14
N ILE A 624 -8.68 9.20 -11.23
CA ILE A 624 -9.20 9.70 -12.51
C ILE A 624 -8.74 11.15 -12.63
N SER A 625 -7.89 11.42 -13.62
CA SER A 625 -7.44 12.78 -13.95
C SER A 625 -8.45 13.45 -14.88
N GLN A 626 -8.77 14.72 -14.60
CA GLN A 626 -9.47 15.60 -15.54
C GLN A 626 -8.50 16.24 -16.55
N LEU A 627 -7.20 16.22 -16.25
CA LEU A 627 -6.17 16.74 -17.14
C LEU A 627 -5.92 15.73 -18.27
N SER A 628 -5.94 16.20 -19.52
CA SER A 628 -5.64 15.34 -20.67
C SER A 628 -4.16 14.98 -20.71
N LYS A 629 -3.84 13.83 -21.32
CA LYS A 629 -2.43 13.37 -21.45
C LYS A 629 -1.55 14.38 -22.20
N LYS A 630 -2.11 15.10 -23.18
CA LYS A 630 -1.40 16.14 -23.94
C LYS A 630 -1.08 17.35 -23.06
N GLN A 631 -2.08 17.85 -22.33
CA GLN A 631 -1.88 18.96 -21.38
C GLN A 631 -0.81 18.61 -20.34
N ASP A 632 -0.84 17.37 -19.82
CA ASP A 632 0.16 16.88 -18.88
C ASP A 632 1.57 16.89 -19.47
N LEU A 633 1.74 16.35 -20.68
CA LEU A 633 3.03 16.35 -21.37
C LEU A 633 3.56 17.77 -21.63
N ALA A 634 2.69 18.69 -22.05
CA ALA A 634 3.07 20.09 -22.26
C ALA A 634 3.54 20.75 -20.96
N LEU A 635 2.85 20.50 -19.83
CA LEU A 635 3.25 21.00 -18.52
C LEU A 635 4.58 20.38 -18.05
N LEU A 636 4.76 19.07 -18.20
CA LEU A 636 6.01 18.39 -17.85
C LEU A 636 7.20 18.95 -18.64
N GLN A 637 7.02 19.20 -19.95
CA GLN A 637 8.04 19.81 -20.79
C GLN A 637 8.33 21.26 -20.39
N LYS A 638 7.29 22.08 -20.21
CA LYS A 638 7.40 23.49 -19.81
C LYS A 638 8.19 23.67 -18.51
N TYR A 639 7.99 22.77 -17.54
CA TYR A 639 8.63 22.84 -16.22
C TYR A 639 9.83 21.89 -16.07
N HIS A 640 10.26 21.21 -17.14
CA HIS A 640 11.38 20.25 -17.15
C HIS A 640 11.26 19.15 -16.07
N ILE A 641 10.05 18.64 -15.86
CA ILE A 641 9.76 17.61 -14.85
C ILE A 641 9.83 16.23 -15.49
N SER A 642 10.36 15.24 -14.76
CA SER A 642 10.42 13.85 -15.19
C SER A 642 9.02 13.27 -15.50
N PRO A 643 8.87 12.42 -16.53
CA PRO A 643 7.61 11.73 -16.83
C PRO A 643 7.04 10.91 -15.68
N ALA A 644 7.87 10.53 -14.69
CA ALA A 644 7.41 9.85 -13.48
C ALA A 644 6.37 10.68 -12.70
N TRP A 645 6.38 12.01 -12.84
CA TRP A 645 5.42 12.92 -12.19
C TRP A 645 4.16 13.21 -13.02
N SER A 646 3.95 12.51 -14.14
CA SER A 646 2.75 12.65 -14.96
C SER A 646 1.48 12.50 -14.12
N TYR A 647 0.70 13.58 -14.02
CA TYR A 647 -0.52 13.60 -13.23
C TYR A 647 -1.64 12.79 -13.89
N SER A 648 -1.65 12.71 -15.22
CA SER A 648 -2.65 11.95 -15.98
C SER A 648 -2.37 10.46 -16.05
N ALA A 649 -1.08 10.04 -15.98
CA ALA A 649 -0.68 8.64 -16.14
C ALA A 649 -0.40 7.92 -14.82
N ASN A 650 0.07 8.62 -13.79
CA ASN A 650 0.52 7.99 -12.54
C ASN A 650 -0.34 8.38 -11.34
N SER A 651 -0.77 7.37 -10.60
CA SER A 651 -1.28 7.57 -9.24
C SER A 651 -0.15 7.88 -8.27
N LEU A 652 -0.51 8.33 -7.06
CA LEU A 652 0.46 8.47 -5.97
C LEU A 652 1.22 7.16 -5.74
N TYR A 653 0.51 6.01 -5.75
CA TYR A 653 1.13 4.70 -5.56
C TYR A 653 2.22 4.44 -6.61
N ALA A 654 1.93 4.69 -7.89
CA ALA A 654 2.88 4.46 -8.98
C ALA A 654 4.13 5.34 -8.84
N LEU A 655 3.94 6.63 -8.51
CA LEU A 655 5.05 7.55 -8.25
C LEU A 655 5.90 7.11 -7.05
N ALA A 656 5.27 6.64 -5.97
CA ALA A 656 5.97 6.15 -4.80
C ALA A 656 6.76 4.87 -5.11
N ALA A 657 6.15 3.93 -5.84
CA ALA A 657 6.77 2.65 -6.22
C ALA A 657 8.05 2.85 -7.03
N GLY A 658 8.09 3.87 -7.91
CA GLY A 658 9.30 4.24 -8.64
C GLY A 658 10.44 4.82 -7.80
N LYS A 659 10.24 5.07 -6.49
CA LYS A 659 11.25 5.65 -5.59
C LYS A 659 11.93 4.64 -4.67
N VAL A 660 11.51 3.39 -4.68
CA VAL A 660 12.07 2.31 -3.87
C VAL A 660 12.50 1.13 -4.75
N ALA A 661 13.38 0.28 -4.25
CA ALA A 661 13.70 -0.96 -4.95
C ALA A 661 12.50 -1.91 -4.93
N VAL A 662 12.41 -2.84 -5.90
CA VAL A 662 11.29 -3.79 -5.97
C VAL A 662 11.24 -4.71 -4.74
N GLU A 663 12.42 -5.16 -4.29
CA GLU A 663 12.61 -5.90 -3.04
C GLU A 663 12.16 -5.11 -1.81
N ASP A 664 12.03 -3.78 -1.93
CA ASP A 664 11.57 -2.96 -0.84
C ASP A 664 10.06 -2.88 -0.67
N ILE A 665 9.29 -3.28 -1.69
CA ILE A 665 7.84 -3.28 -1.70
C ILE A 665 7.32 -4.54 -0.99
N VAL A 666 6.56 -4.36 0.08
CA VAL A 666 6.01 -5.48 0.85
C VAL A 666 4.65 -5.88 0.27
N GLN A 667 4.60 -7.06 -0.35
CA GLN A 667 3.36 -7.62 -0.91
C GLN A 667 2.65 -8.51 0.11
N LEU A 668 1.39 -8.17 0.43
CA LEU A 668 0.51 -8.99 1.25
C LEU A 668 -0.09 -10.12 0.41
N LYS A 669 0.23 -11.36 0.78
CA LYS A 669 -0.11 -12.55 -0.03
C LYS A 669 -1.33 -13.32 0.47
N ASP A 670 -1.63 -13.29 1.76
CA ASP A 670 -2.77 -14.04 2.30
C ASP A 670 -4.09 -13.31 2.03
N HIS A 671 -5.06 -14.00 1.42
CA HIS A 671 -6.41 -13.49 1.16
C HIS A 671 -7.43 -14.08 2.13
N PHE A 672 -8.18 -13.22 2.82
CA PHE A 672 -9.10 -13.62 3.89
C PHE A 672 -10.59 -13.40 3.56
N ARG A 673 -10.89 -12.79 2.41
CA ARG A 673 -12.25 -12.31 2.09
C ARG A 673 -13.07 -13.31 1.28
N SER A 674 -12.54 -13.76 0.15
CA SER A 674 -13.27 -14.58 -0.83
C SER A 674 -12.83 -16.03 -0.75
N CYS A 675 -13.71 -16.97 -1.06
CA CYS A 675 -13.33 -18.37 -1.27
C CYS A 675 -12.45 -18.52 -2.52
N SER A 676 -11.76 -19.66 -2.62
CA SER A 676 -10.94 -20.06 -3.78
C SER A 676 -11.65 -19.81 -5.09
N ASP A 677 -12.90 -20.29 -5.21
CA ASP A 677 -13.66 -20.29 -6.46
C ASP A 677 -14.01 -18.88 -6.97
N ILE A 678 -13.82 -17.85 -6.13
CA ILE A 678 -13.98 -16.43 -6.50
C ILE A 678 -12.63 -15.77 -6.71
N ILE A 679 -11.67 -15.95 -5.80
CA ILE A 679 -10.39 -15.21 -5.86
C ILE A 679 -9.42 -15.78 -6.89
N GLU A 680 -9.47 -17.08 -7.20
CA GLU A 680 -8.42 -17.74 -7.99
C GLU A 680 -8.34 -17.16 -9.42
N PHE A 681 -9.48 -16.83 -10.03
CA PHE A 681 -9.48 -16.12 -11.31
C PHE A 681 -8.68 -14.81 -11.24
N SER A 682 -8.90 -14.01 -10.20
CA SER A 682 -8.15 -12.76 -10.04
C SER A 682 -6.69 -13.02 -9.70
N ASN A 683 -6.40 -14.06 -8.90
CA ASN A 683 -5.05 -14.46 -8.52
C ASN A 683 -4.21 -14.81 -9.75
N GLU A 684 -4.75 -15.65 -10.64
CA GLU A 684 -4.09 -16.08 -11.89
C GLU A 684 -3.94 -14.92 -12.88
N VAL A 685 -4.98 -14.11 -13.09
CA VAL A 685 -5.00 -13.09 -14.16
C VAL A 685 -4.26 -11.80 -13.78
N PHE A 686 -4.32 -11.37 -12.51
CA PHE A 686 -3.80 -10.06 -12.09
C PHE A 686 -2.62 -10.12 -11.13
N TYR A 687 -2.42 -11.24 -10.43
CA TYR A 687 -1.44 -11.39 -9.36
C TYR A 687 -0.48 -12.56 -9.55
N ASP A 688 -0.39 -13.13 -10.75
CA ASP A 688 0.57 -14.16 -11.14
C ASP A 688 0.57 -15.41 -10.22
N GLY A 689 -0.59 -15.75 -9.64
CA GLY A 689 -0.74 -16.88 -8.72
C GLY A 689 -0.06 -16.69 -7.36
N SER A 690 0.35 -15.46 -7.02
CA SER A 690 1.12 -15.18 -5.80
C SER A 690 0.31 -15.13 -4.50
N LEU A 691 -1.03 -15.08 -4.59
CA LEU A 691 -1.91 -15.02 -3.41
C LEU A 691 -2.16 -16.41 -2.81
N ARG A 692 -2.38 -16.44 -1.49
CA ARG A 692 -2.70 -17.64 -0.71
C ARG A 692 -4.07 -17.50 -0.06
N THR A 693 -5.02 -18.34 -0.46
CA THR A 693 -6.37 -18.31 0.11
C THR A 693 -6.38 -18.83 1.55
N THR A 694 -6.64 -17.94 2.51
CA THR A 694 -6.70 -18.21 3.97
C THR A 694 -8.11 -17.97 4.53
N THR A 695 -9.09 -17.76 3.66
CA THR A 695 -10.50 -17.55 4.02
C THR A 695 -11.05 -18.73 4.84
N LYS A 696 -11.67 -18.43 5.98
CA LYS A 696 -12.32 -19.46 6.83
C LYS A 696 -13.69 -19.82 6.27
N TYR A 697 -13.77 -20.94 5.55
CA TYR A 697 -15.01 -21.40 4.89
C TYR A 697 -16.19 -21.56 5.86
N ALA A 698 -15.94 -21.98 7.11
CA ALA A 698 -16.97 -22.11 8.14
C ALA A 698 -17.65 -20.77 8.50
N ASN A 699 -17.01 -19.63 8.23
CA ASN A 699 -17.55 -18.31 8.51
C ASN A 699 -18.30 -17.70 7.31
N LEU A 700 -18.26 -18.37 6.14
CA LEU A 700 -18.95 -17.88 4.95
C LEU A 700 -20.45 -18.13 5.09
N LYS A 701 -21.23 -17.06 5.00
CA LYS A 701 -22.69 -17.13 4.95
C LYS A 701 -23.13 -17.42 3.53
N THR A 702 -23.47 -18.67 3.23
CA THR A 702 -24.00 -19.07 1.92
C THR A 702 -25.53 -19.17 1.94
N PRO A 703 -26.19 -18.97 0.79
CA PRO A 703 -27.60 -19.31 0.63
C PRO A 703 -27.87 -20.78 0.99
N ALA A 704 -29.06 -21.08 1.53
CA ALA A 704 -29.43 -22.43 1.93
C ALA A 704 -29.37 -23.39 0.72
N GLY A 705 -28.65 -24.51 0.87
CA GLY A 705 -28.47 -25.50 -0.18
C GLY A 705 -27.39 -25.17 -1.22
N GLU A 706 -26.69 -24.04 -1.09
CA GLU A 706 -25.66 -23.61 -2.03
C GLU A 706 -24.25 -23.65 -1.42
N LYS A 707 -23.27 -23.97 -2.28
CA LYS A 707 -21.84 -23.89 -1.97
C LYS A 707 -21.33 -22.46 -2.22
N PRO A 708 -20.30 -21.99 -1.50
CA PRO A 708 -19.71 -20.67 -1.77
C PRO A 708 -19.04 -20.67 -3.14
N GLY A 709 -19.28 -19.65 -3.96
CA GLY A 709 -18.68 -19.56 -5.30
C GLY A 709 -19.35 -18.54 -6.20
N ILE A 710 -19.23 -18.75 -7.51
CA ILE A 710 -19.81 -17.90 -8.55
C ILE A 710 -21.03 -18.61 -9.14
N ARG A 711 -22.13 -17.86 -9.29
CA ARG A 711 -23.31 -18.28 -10.04
C ARG A 711 -23.49 -17.34 -11.23
N TRP A 712 -23.42 -17.88 -12.44
CA TRP A 712 -23.66 -17.14 -13.67
C TRP A 712 -25.12 -17.30 -14.10
N ILE A 713 -25.82 -16.19 -14.31
CA ILE A 713 -27.17 -16.15 -14.87
C ILE A 713 -27.07 -15.45 -16.21
N ASN A 714 -27.24 -16.21 -17.30
CA ASN A 714 -27.24 -15.64 -18.64
C ASN A 714 -28.59 -14.97 -18.91
N VAL A 715 -28.60 -13.65 -19.09
CA VAL A 715 -29.79 -12.86 -19.41
C VAL A 715 -29.63 -12.31 -20.82
N ALA A 716 -30.55 -12.67 -21.71
CA ALA A 716 -30.62 -12.08 -23.03
C ALA A 716 -31.59 -10.88 -22.97
N GLY A 717 -31.07 -9.68 -23.20
CA GLY A 717 -31.85 -8.44 -23.14
C GLY A 717 -31.35 -7.40 -24.14
N LYS A 718 -32.04 -6.26 -24.20
CA LYS A 718 -31.70 -5.17 -25.13
C LYS A 718 -31.03 -4.03 -24.39
N ILE A 719 -29.81 -3.68 -24.82
CA ILE A 719 -29.11 -2.51 -24.28
C ILE A 719 -29.73 -1.23 -24.88
N VAL A 720 -30.18 -0.33 -24.01
CA VAL A 720 -30.62 1.02 -24.35
C VAL A 720 -29.57 2.02 -23.88
N ARG A 721 -29.15 2.91 -24.78
CA ARG A 721 -28.18 3.97 -24.50
C ARG A 721 -28.86 5.34 -24.60
N PRO A 722 -29.12 6.02 -23.48
CA PRO A 722 -29.56 7.41 -23.50
C PRO A 722 -28.41 8.30 -24.00
N ASN A 723 -28.74 9.54 -24.39
CA ASN A 723 -27.76 10.54 -24.87
C ASN A 723 -26.73 10.99 -23.79
N ASN A 724 -26.74 10.40 -22.60
CA ASN A 724 -25.91 10.74 -21.45
C ASN A 724 -24.67 9.84 -21.27
N GLY A 725 -24.36 8.99 -22.27
CA GLY A 725 -23.19 8.10 -22.25
C GLY A 725 -23.31 6.91 -21.28
N SER A 726 -24.46 6.71 -20.64
CA SER A 726 -24.76 5.53 -19.83
C SER A 726 -25.48 4.44 -20.64
N ALA A 727 -25.76 3.31 -20.02
CA ALA A 727 -26.52 2.23 -20.64
C ALA A 727 -27.36 1.51 -19.59
N TYR A 728 -28.51 0.99 -20.01
CA TYR A 728 -29.30 0.09 -19.19
C TYR A 728 -29.89 -1.07 -20.00
N ASN A 729 -30.29 -2.11 -19.30
CA ASN A 729 -30.90 -3.34 -19.80
C ASN A 729 -31.99 -3.76 -18.80
N ASP A 730 -33.24 -3.56 -19.18
CA ASP A 730 -34.41 -3.84 -18.32
C ASP A 730 -34.50 -5.32 -17.95
N GLU A 731 -34.19 -6.22 -18.89
CA GLU A 731 -34.23 -7.67 -18.62
C GLU A 731 -33.19 -8.09 -17.58
N GLU A 732 -32.02 -7.42 -17.55
CA GLU A 732 -31.03 -7.62 -16.49
C GLU A 732 -31.50 -7.10 -15.13
N VAL A 733 -32.18 -5.94 -15.10
CA VAL A 733 -32.76 -5.38 -13.85
C VAL A 733 -33.78 -6.37 -13.27
N ASP A 734 -34.71 -6.84 -14.10
CA ASP A 734 -35.72 -7.82 -13.67
C ASP A 734 -35.09 -9.11 -13.15
N ALA A 735 -34.09 -9.64 -13.83
CA ALA A 735 -33.37 -10.84 -13.40
C ALA A 735 -32.65 -10.65 -12.05
N VAL A 736 -32.02 -9.48 -11.84
CA VAL A 736 -31.37 -9.15 -10.56
C VAL A 736 -32.42 -9.03 -9.45
N VAL A 737 -33.55 -8.37 -9.69
CA VAL A 737 -34.65 -8.24 -8.72
C VAL A 737 -35.24 -9.60 -8.34
N GLU A 738 -35.44 -10.49 -9.31
CA GLU A 738 -35.89 -11.86 -9.05
C GLU A 738 -34.89 -12.67 -8.22
N GLU A 739 -33.59 -12.52 -8.48
CA GLU A 739 -32.56 -13.18 -7.66
C GLU A 739 -32.52 -12.61 -6.23
N LEU A 740 -32.71 -11.29 -6.04
CA LEU A 740 -32.86 -10.69 -4.71
C LEU A 740 -34.08 -11.23 -3.96
N LYS A 741 -35.24 -11.33 -4.64
CA LYS A 741 -36.45 -11.93 -4.07
C LYS A 741 -36.22 -13.38 -3.66
N ARG A 742 -35.52 -14.16 -4.50
CA ARG A 742 -35.14 -15.54 -4.20
C ARG A 742 -34.31 -15.62 -2.92
N LEU A 743 -33.25 -14.81 -2.80
CA LEU A 743 -32.38 -14.77 -1.61
C LEU A 743 -33.16 -14.42 -0.34
N ILE A 744 -34.11 -13.49 -0.41
CA ILE A 744 -34.98 -13.14 0.71
C ILE A 744 -35.92 -14.31 1.05
N THR A 745 -36.52 -14.95 0.05
CA THR A 745 -37.49 -16.05 0.23
C THR A 745 -36.88 -17.27 0.89
N ILE A 746 -35.63 -17.61 0.54
CA ILE A 746 -34.88 -18.71 1.18
C ILE A 746 -34.28 -18.32 2.54
N GLY A 747 -34.53 -17.10 3.02
CA GLY A 747 -34.09 -16.64 4.33
C GLY A 747 -32.58 -16.37 4.43
N TYR A 748 -31.96 -15.82 3.39
CA TYR A 748 -30.53 -15.47 3.45
C TYR A 748 -30.24 -14.40 4.51
N VAL A 749 -29.32 -14.69 5.43
CA VAL A 749 -28.96 -13.84 6.59
C VAL A 749 -27.63 -13.07 6.42
N GLY A 750 -27.08 -13.05 5.21
CA GLY A 750 -25.90 -12.26 4.86
C GLY A 750 -26.25 -10.85 4.37
N SER A 751 -25.23 -10.01 4.19
CA SER A 751 -25.37 -8.70 3.55
C SER A 751 -25.29 -8.86 2.03
N ILE A 752 -26.18 -8.17 1.30
CA ILE A 752 -26.21 -8.17 -0.17
C ILE A 752 -25.77 -6.81 -0.69
N GLY A 753 -25.00 -6.79 -1.77
CA GLY A 753 -24.65 -5.59 -2.53
C GLY A 753 -24.87 -5.82 -4.01
N VAL A 754 -25.49 -4.86 -4.68
CA VAL A 754 -25.67 -4.86 -6.14
C VAL A 754 -24.75 -3.80 -6.72
N THR A 755 -24.00 -4.15 -7.75
CA THR A 755 -23.03 -3.26 -8.39
C THR A 755 -23.18 -3.35 -9.90
N THR A 756 -23.19 -2.20 -10.57
CA THR A 756 -23.20 -2.07 -12.02
C THR A 756 -22.24 -0.96 -12.44
N PRO A 757 -21.54 -1.09 -13.59
CA PRO A 757 -20.69 -0.01 -14.10
C PRO A 757 -21.50 1.18 -14.64
N PHE A 758 -22.80 1.01 -14.91
CA PHE A 758 -23.64 2.04 -15.48
C PHE A 758 -24.59 2.63 -14.45
N ARG A 759 -24.55 3.96 -14.31
CA ARG A 759 -25.39 4.69 -13.35
C ARG A 759 -26.89 4.54 -13.63
N VAL A 760 -27.30 4.61 -14.90
CA VAL A 760 -28.73 4.47 -15.27
C VAL A 760 -29.25 3.06 -15.00
N GLN A 761 -28.39 2.05 -14.99
CA GLN A 761 -28.76 0.69 -14.56
C GLN A 761 -28.93 0.58 -13.03
N ALA A 762 -28.26 1.46 -12.26
CA ALA A 762 -28.31 1.45 -10.79
C ALA A 762 -29.51 2.24 -10.23
N GLU A 763 -29.90 3.30 -10.94
CA GLU A 763 -31.10 4.12 -10.69
C GLU A 763 -32.36 3.32 -11.05
#